data_AF-A0A1Y1VDY6-F1
#
_entry.id   AF-A0A1Y1VDY6-F1
#
_cell.length_a   1.000
_cell.length_b   1.000
_cell.length_c   1.000
_cell.angle_alpha   90.00
_cell.angle_beta   90.00
_cell.angle_gamma   90.00
#
_symmetry.space_group_name_H-M   'P 1'
#
loop_
_entity.id
_entity.type
_entity.pdbx_description
1 polymer ?
#
loop_
_entity_poly.entity_id
_entity_poly.type
_entity_poly.pdbx_seq_one_letter_code
_entity_poly.pdbx_strand_id
1 'polypeptide(L)'
;MGVMKLNTFITKNIKFEHSHWNIDKKEYYRLNNNKYTMDNKNKKNELNLIIDANSFFYYLANKINWFVFDNISFFKLLKEYLFQLLSINNLEKIFFVFDGMDTDIKKNTNLGRADKRVKSIKKFYNKIVTSNKKKNGFLKPEKVCATPLLKIAYAQYLFDAKYYLKKLDVRLSLFEADSDIAYLAKKYNGYVISNDSDFYIYDIPGYINIESLRFNFNKNPGEIFYKVYKNTALTEYLGIPKEYLPVFATLCGNDYFTPSKYSALLRQINHYNKSDDIKSNNEENKYIRISKFLLEIKENVDKKCPSPDISVEEKQKLIISELFKFKNKEKNEDLEKLCYTNLVNSVNEYNLTTLKYTDIKCINKDILHSYYNGKIYDLLLNVLYNHFYKCTQYFENLNKENCWLITKKLRLELYELLLLRNNQGNKISHTATPTNKTQSNNNTIQKKEYSILEYFTENNKIVYKEITIPIDSTKIFPTTLEEKFIIYLDTFHSNIDSVKKLPYYLMVGVINLRFYLIEKIKNNSFVPEGSSDFYIQFYNTYKNNDEKNIPHEENNSDAKTVLHTYEFEALVASCVAALSFSYLHQSTYMKSKKHVEDIPKKLSNFSIENNLKENNMNYYNTFIAFAKHYHKRHLHLKKNISPKNIISQFDNSVQIYAEFINVLLGNCQLLQILKLTDAKKEINSLFTMYHYSWEEAFYSMVNYIKKNGGESIFNKLFKIKNKDYLNFLEKVYSLILNTILSLD
;
A
#
# COMPACT_ATOMS: atom_id res chain seq x y z
N MET A 1 9.54 -4.50 -14.11
CA MET A 1 9.40 -5.69 -13.26
C MET A 1 9.30 -6.87 -14.21
N GLY A 2 9.48 -8.11 -13.76
CA GLY A 2 9.57 -9.30 -14.62
C GLY A 2 10.88 -9.44 -15.40
N VAL A 3 10.82 -10.04 -16.60
CA VAL A 3 12.00 -10.32 -17.45
C VAL A 3 12.90 -9.10 -17.64
N MET A 4 14.18 -9.24 -17.26
CA MET A 4 15.15 -8.16 -17.25
C MET A 4 15.22 -7.45 -18.61
N LYS A 5 14.97 -6.13 -18.64
CA LYS A 5 15.04 -5.21 -19.80
C LYS A 5 14.13 -5.56 -21.00
N LEU A 6 13.23 -6.53 -20.89
CA LEU A 6 12.41 -7.00 -22.01
C LEU A 6 11.50 -5.89 -22.56
N ASN A 7 10.88 -5.08 -21.69
CA ASN A 7 10.09 -3.91 -22.10
C ASN A 7 10.83 -3.02 -23.13
N THR A 8 12.11 -2.72 -22.89
CA THR A 8 12.93 -1.86 -23.77
C THR A 8 13.24 -2.56 -25.11
N PHE A 9 13.44 -3.88 -25.08
CA PHE A 9 13.70 -4.66 -26.28
C PHE A 9 12.45 -4.73 -27.18
N ILE A 10 11.31 -5.14 -26.61
CA ILE A 10 10.04 -5.22 -27.35
C ILE A 10 9.68 -3.87 -27.95
N THR A 11 9.76 -2.78 -27.16
CA THR A 11 9.37 -1.44 -27.63
C THR A 11 10.23 -0.88 -28.74
N LYS A 12 11.47 -1.34 -28.88
CA LYS A 12 12.37 -0.93 -29.97
C LYS A 12 12.22 -1.79 -31.23
N ASN A 13 11.96 -3.07 -31.06
CA ASN A 13 12.14 -4.06 -32.12
C ASN A 13 10.83 -4.62 -32.67
N ILE A 14 9.74 -4.58 -31.89
CA ILE A 14 8.45 -5.15 -32.28
C ILE A 14 7.46 -4.00 -32.47
N LYS A 15 6.81 -3.97 -33.64
CA LYS A 15 5.74 -3.02 -33.93
C LYS A 15 4.45 -3.50 -33.25
N PHE A 16 3.81 -2.60 -32.52
CA PHE A 16 2.52 -2.87 -31.89
C PHE A 16 1.37 -2.32 -32.71
N GLU A 17 0.27 -3.04 -32.71
CA GLU A 17 -1.01 -2.57 -33.21
C GLU A 17 -1.53 -1.44 -32.31
N HIS A 18 -1.84 -0.30 -32.93
CA HIS A 18 -2.51 0.79 -32.25
C HIS A 18 -4.01 0.53 -32.32
N SER A 19 -4.67 0.61 -31.17
CA SER A 19 -6.10 0.40 -31.07
C SER A 19 -6.71 1.48 -30.17
N HIS A 20 -8.04 1.57 -30.20
CA HIS A 20 -8.77 2.50 -29.36
C HIS A 20 -10.07 1.87 -28.87
N TRP A 21 -10.48 2.26 -27.67
CA TRP A 21 -11.82 2.00 -27.16
C TRP A 21 -12.65 3.28 -27.20
N ASN A 22 -13.87 3.16 -27.69
CA ASN A 22 -14.85 4.24 -27.65
C ASN A 22 -15.53 4.29 -26.28
N ILE A 23 -15.63 5.48 -25.71
CA ILE A 23 -16.27 5.74 -24.43
C ILE A 23 -17.73 6.17 -24.66
N ASP A 24 -18.67 5.47 -24.01
CA ASP A 24 -20.04 5.93 -23.85
C ASP A 24 -20.08 7.12 -22.90
N LYS A 25 -20.12 8.34 -23.45
CA LYS A 25 -20.20 9.57 -22.64
C LYS A 25 -21.45 9.63 -21.78
N LYS A 26 -22.58 9.03 -22.21
CA LYS A 26 -23.82 9.02 -21.41
C LYS A 26 -23.61 8.18 -20.15
N GLU A 27 -22.99 7.03 -20.29
CA GLU A 27 -22.64 6.17 -19.16
C GLU A 27 -21.63 6.85 -18.22
N TYR A 28 -20.59 7.50 -18.77
CA TYR A 28 -19.63 8.25 -17.98
C TYR A 28 -20.30 9.34 -17.14
N TYR A 29 -21.16 10.18 -17.75
CA TYR A 29 -21.86 11.24 -17.02
C TYR A 29 -22.89 10.68 -16.03
N ARG A 30 -23.50 9.52 -16.32
CA ARG A 30 -24.38 8.81 -15.37
C ARG A 30 -23.61 8.41 -14.11
N LEU A 31 -22.47 7.75 -14.27
CA LEU A 31 -21.58 7.36 -13.16
C LEU A 31 -21.07 8.59 -12.39
N ASN A 32 -20.67 9.65 -13.09
CA ASN A 32 -20.18 10.87 -12.47
C ASN A 32 -21.27 11.61 -11.66
N ASN A 33 -22.54 11.49 -12.06
CA ASN A 33 -23.71 11.99 -11.33
C ASN A 33 -24.19 11.02 -10.23
N ASN A 34 -23.36 10.05 -9.84
CA ASN A 34 -23.60 9.07 -8.78
C ASN A 34 -24.86 8.22 -9.00
N LYS A 35 -25.30 8.06 -10.25
CA LYS A 35 -26.37 7.13 -10.63
C LYS A 35 -25.72 5.80 -10.96
N TYR A 36 -25.68 4.88 -10.01
CA TYR A 36 -24.98 3.59 -10.17
C TYR A 36 -25.89 2.46 -10.65
N THR A 37 -27.21 2.58 -10.46
CA THR A 37 -28.20 1.57 -10.88
C THR A 37 -28.71 1.82 -12.30
N MET A 38 -28.40 0.92 -13.23
CA MET A 38 -29.22 0.57 -14.40
C MET A 38 -28.66 -0.71 -15.05
N ASP A 39 -29.56 -1.59 -15.52
CA ASP A 39 -29.24 -2.68 -16.43
C ASP A 39 -29.50 -2.21 -17.86
N ASN A 40 -28.46 -2.16 -18.69
CA ASN A 40 -28.67 -2.11 -20.13
C ASN A 40 -28.93 -3.54 -20.60
N LYS A 41 -30.22 -3.89 -20.70
CA LYS A 41 -30.67 -4.97 -21.60
C LYS A 41 -30.32 -4.56 -23.04
N ASN A 42 -29.77 -5.50 -23.81
CA ASN A 42 -29.65 -5.50 -25.28
C ASN A 42 -28.36 -4.97 -25.94
N LYS A 43 -27.18 -5.08 -25.32
CA LYS A 43 -25.90 -5.08 -26.07
C LYS A 43 -25.07 -6.29 -25.70
N LYS A 44 -24.55 -6.99 -26.72
CA LYS A 44 -23.61 -8.11 -26.57
C LYS A 44 -22.30 -7.53 -26.03
N ASN A 45 -22.09 -7.62 -24.72
CA ASN A 45 -20.83 -7.24 -24.08
C ASN A 45 -19.86 -8.41 -24.24
N GLU A 46 -18.63 -8.14 -24.65
CA GLU A 46 -17.62 -9.17 -24.95
C GLU A 46 -16.23 -8.80 -24.42
N LEU A 47 -16.01 -7.54 -24.00
CA LEU A 47 -14.70 -7.07 -23.56
C LEU A 47 -14.53 -7.25 -22.04
N ASN A 48 -13.50 -7.99 -21.67
CA ASN A 48 -13.03 -8.12 -20.29
C ASN A 48 -11.64 -7.51 -20.13
N LEU A 49 -11.42 -6.74 -19.07
CA LEU A 49 -10.12 -6.14 -18.74
C LEU A 49 -9.62 -6.67 -17.40
N ILE A 50 -8.38 -7.17 -17.36
CA ILE A 50 -7.71 -7.60 -16.14
C ILE A 50 -6.57 -6.61 -15.87
N ILE A 51 -6.66 -5.87 -14.77
CA ILE A 51 -5.78 -4.77 -14.45
C ILE A 51 -4.93 -5.15 -13.25
N ASP A 52 -3.61 -5.09 -13.42
CA ASP A 52 -2.66 -5.08 -12.31
C ASP A 52 -2.88 -3.80 -11.49
N ALA A 53 -3.45 -3.96 -10.31
CA ALA A 53 -3.84 -2.84 -9.46
C ALA A 53 -2.63 -2.06 -8.94
N ASN A 54 -1.49 -2.73 -8.72
CA ASN A 54 -0.26 -2.12 -8.25
C ASN A 54 0.38 -1.29 -9.36
N SER A 55 0.44 -1.82 -10.60
CA SER A 55 0.87 -1.06 -11.77
C SER A 55 -0.03 0.14 -12.03
N PHE A 56 -1.36 -0.02 -11.92
CA PHE A 56 -2.32 1.07 -12.10
C PHE A 56 -2.16 2.17 -11.04
N PHE A 57 -1.92 1.78 -9.78
CA PHE A 57 -1.59 2.72 -8.71
C PHE A 57 -0.36 3.58 -9.06
N TYR A 58 0.74 2.96 -9.50
CA TYR A 58 1.96 3.69 -9.84
C TYR A 58 1.79 4.55 -11.10
N TYR A 59 0.98 4.12 -12.06
CA TYR A 59 0.62 4.90 -13.25
C TYR A 59 -0.13 6.19 -12.87
N LEU A 60 -1.11 6.11 -11.96
CA LEU A 60 -1.81 7.28 -11.43
C LEU A 60 -0.89 8.17 -10.60
N ALA A 61 -0.14 7.57 -9.67
CA ALA A 61 0.82 8.26 -8.81
C ALA A 61 1.83 9.09 -9.62
N ASN A 62 2.28 8.58 -10.77
CA ASN A 62 3.22 9.27 -11.65
C ASN A 62 2.67 10.55 -12.30
N LYS A 63 1.36 10.78 -12.23
CA LYS A 63 0.62 11.94 -12.76
C LYS A 63 0.19 12.94 -11.69
N ILE A 64 0.54 12.70 -10.42
CA ILE A 64 0.26 13.60 -9.28
C ILE A 64 1.54 14.27 -8.78
N ASN A 65 1.42 15.49 -8.27
CA ASN A 65 2.51 16.22 -7.63
C ASN A 65 2.81 15.63 -6.23
N TRP A 66 4.08 15.38 -5.92
CA TRP A 66 4.53 14.70 -4.70
C TRP A 66 5.18 15.62 -3.67
N PHE A 67 5.34 16.91 -3.98
CA PHE A 67 5.73 17.90 -2.98
C PHE A 67 4.48 18.68 -2.57
N VAL A 68 4.10 18.55 -1.30
CA VAL A 68 2.72 18.76 -0.83
C VAL A 68 1.78 17.77 -1.52
N PHE A 69 1.79 16.53 -1.06
CA PHE A 69 0.96 15.48 -1.66
C PHE A 69 -0.51 15.69 -1.28
N ASP A 70 -1.38 15.74 -2.29
CA ASP A 70 -2.82 15.88 -2.10
C ASP A 70 -3.56 14.56 -2.39
N ASN A 71 -3.98 13.89 -1.31
CA ASN A 71 -4.79 12.67 -1.40
C ASN A 71 -6.04 12.89 -2.27
N ILE A 72 -6.70 14.05 -2.17
CA ILE A 72 -7.92 14.33 -2.94
C ILE A 72 -7.64 14.35 -4.44
N SER A 73 -6.53 14.96 -4.86
CA SER A 73 -6.11 14.99 -6.26
C SER A 73 -5.87 13.58 -6.81
N PHE A 74 -5.26 12.69 -6.03
CA PHE A 74 -5.09 11.29 -6.41
C PHE A 74 -6.44 10.58 -6.61
N PHE A 75 -7.38 10.69 -5.66
CA PHE A 75 -8.69 10.04 -5.75
C PHE A 75 -9.58 10.61 -6.87
N LYS A 76 -9.44 11.90 -7.19
CA LYS A 76 -10.12 12.50 -8.35
C LYS A 76 -9.64 11.86 -9.65
N LEU A 77 -8.33 11.73 -9.82
CA LEU A 77 -7.75 11.09 -11.00
C LEU A 77 -8.14 9.61 -11.09
N LEU A 78 -8.11 8.89 -9.97
CA LEU A 78 -8.59 7.51 -9.87
C LEU A 78 -10.05 7.40 -10.32
N LYS A 79 -10.95 8.22 -9.77
CA LYS A 79 -12.38 8.23 -10.13
C LYS A 79 -12.55 8.51 -11.63
N GLU A 80 -11.86 9.52 -12.14
CA GLU A 80 -11.94 9.91 -13.55
C GLU A 80 -11.56 8.74 -14.47
N TYR A 81 -10.39 8.13 -14.24
CA TYR A 81 -9.90 7.06 -15.12
C TYR A 81 -10.70 5.78 -14.96
N LEU A 82 -11.08 5.42 -13.73
CA LEU A 82 -11.95 4.28 -13.47
C LEU A 82 -13.29 4.43 -14.21
N PHE A 83 -13.90 5.62 -14.17
CA PHE A 83 -15.19 5.85 -14.83
C PHE A 83 -15.06 5.87 -16.36
N GLN A 84 -13.95 6.38 -16.90
CA GLN A 84 -13.68 6.27 -18.34
C GLN A 84 -13.54 4.81 -18.76
N LEU A 85 -12.81 3.98 -18.00
CA LEU A 85 -12.69 2.55 -18.26
C LEU A 85 -14.05 1.84 -18.17
N LEU A 86 -14.83 2.07 -17.11
CA LEU A 86 -16.16 1.46 -16.93
C LEU A 86 -17.18 1.85 -18.01
N SER A 87 -16.94 2.98 -18.68
CA SER A 87 -17.77 3.52 -19.74
C SER A 87 -17.31 3.12 -21.14
N ILE A 88 -16.32 2.22 -21.26
CA ILE A 88 -15.96 1.65 -22.57
C ILE A 88 -17.19 0.95 -23.16
N ASN A 89 -17.53 1.28 -24.41
CA ASN A 89 -18.52 0.57 -25.20
C ASN A 89 -18.18 -0.91 -25.26
N ASN A 90 -19.15 -1.81 -25.09
CA ASN A 90 -19.02 -3.29 -25.09
C ASN A 90 -18.27 -3.92 -23.89
N LEU A 91 -17.86 -3.12 -22.91
CA LEU A 91 -17.26 -3.63 -21.68
C LEU A 91 -18.26 -4.50 -20.90
N GLU A 92 -17.86 -5.76 -20.68
CA GLU A 92 -18.53 -6.69 -19.79
C GLU A 92 -18.06 -6.47 -18.35
N LYS A 93 -16.75 -6.64 -18.09
CA LYS A 93 -16.20 -6.58 -16.73
C LYS A 93 -14.75 -6.11 -16.67
N ILE A 94 -14.40 -5.45 -15.58
CA ILE A 94 -13.03 -5.06 -15.21
C ILE A 94 -12.68 -5.75 -13.89
N PHE A 95 -11.51 -6.37 -13.85
CA PHE A 95 -10.94 -6.99 -12.66
C PHE A 95 -9.69 -6.21 -12.24
N PHE A 96 -9.67 -5.64 -11.05
CA PHE A 96 -8.45 -5.14 -10.42
C PHE A 96 -7.87 -6.23 -9.53
N VAL A 97 -6.62 -6.61 -9.76
CA VAL A 97 -5.93 -7.65 -8.98
C VAL A 97 -4.72 -7.03 -8.29
N PHE A 98 -4.70 -7.10 -6.96
CA PHE A 98 -3.62 -6.60 -6.11
C PHE A 98 -2.65 -7.71 -5.76
N ASP A 99 -1.36 -7.37 -5.67
CA ASP A 99 -0.38 -8.25 -5.02
C ASP A 99 -0.74 -8.49 -3.54
N GLY A 100 -0.29 -9.62 -3.02
CA GLY A 100 -0.36 -10.00 -1.62
C GLY A 100 0.99 -10.06 -0.92
N MET A 101 1.20 -11.14 -0.17
CA MET A 101 2.41 -11.34 0.62
C MET A 101 3.66 -11.42 -0.26
N ASP A 102 4.80 -11.03 0.32
CA ASP A 102 6.07 -11.19 -0.35
C ASP A 102 6.48 -12.67 -0.42
N THR A 103 7.20 -13.03 -1.47
CA THR A 103 7.83 -14.34 -1.61
C THR A 103 9.29 -14.28 -1.17
N ASP A 104 9.81 -15.37 -0.60
CA ASP A 104 11.24 -15.48 -0.23
C ASP A 104 12.15 -15.25 -1.45
N ILE A 105 11.72 -15.73 -2.62
CA ILE A 105 12.41 -15.58 -3.90
C ILE A 105 12.64 -14.09 -4.22
N LYS A 106 11.66 -13.21 -3.98
CA LYS A 106 11.76 -11.77 -4.23
C LYS A 106 12.38 -10.95 -3.11
N LYS A 107 12.83 -11.56 -2.00
CA LYS A 107 13.41 -10.83 -0.85
C LYS A 107 14.53 -9.85 -1.26
N ASN A 108 15.48 -10.30 -2.07
CA ASN A 108 16.59 -9.46 -2.55
C ASN A 108 16.11 -8.32 -3.48
N THR A 109 15.17 -8.61 -4.37
CA THR A 109 14.57 -7.61 -5.26
C THR A 109 13.83 -6.54 -4.45
N ASN A 110 13.12 -6.95 -3.41
CA ASN A 110 12.40 -6.07 -2.50
C ASN A 110 13.35 -5.17 -1.70
N LEU A 111 14.44 -5.71 -1.16
CA LEU A 111 15.49 -4.94 -0.49
C LEU A 111 16.13 -3.93 -1.43
N GLY A 112 16.52 -4.35 -2.64
CA GLY A 112 17.07 -3.43 -3.65
C GLY A 112 16.08 -2.34 -4.08
N ARG A 113 14.78 -2.64 -4.08
CA ARG A 113 13.72 -1.64 -4.32
C ARG A 113 13.58 -0.66 -3.15
N ALA A 114 13.74 -1.12 -1.91
CA ALA A 114 13.72 -0.27 -0.72
C ALA A 114 14.93 0.67 -0.67
N ASP A 115 16.15 0.17 -0.94
CA ASP A 115 17.35 1.02 -1.04
C ASP A 115 17.23 2.11 -2.10
N LYS A 116 16.70 1.77 -3.29
CA LYS A 116 16.43 2.76 -4.35
C LYS A 116 15.43 3.81 -3.90
N ARG A 117 14.44 3.45 -3.07
CA ARG A 117 13.46 4.38 -2.51
C ARG A 117 14.13 5.34 -1.54
N VAL A 118 14.93 4.84 -0.59
CA VAL A 118 15.70 5.67 0.37
C VAL A 118 16.58 6.69 -0.37
N LYS A 119 17.36 6.24 -1.36
CA LYS A 119 18.19 7.14 -2.18
C LYS A 119 17.36 8.18 -2.94
N SER A 120 16.21 7.77 -3.50
CA SER A 120 15.30 8.67 -4.22
C SER A 120 14.70 9.74 -3.30
N ILE A 121 14.32 9.37 -2.07
CA ILE A 121 13.79 10.30 -1.06
C ILE A 121 14.86 11.31 -0.67
N LYS A 122 16.08 10.86 -0.36
CA LYS A 122 17.21 11.74 -0.03
C LYS A 122 17.43 12.81 -1.10
N LYS A 123 17.52 12.37 -2.37
CA LYS A 123 17.69 13.26 -3.51
C LYS A 123 16.51 14.22 -3.66
N PHE A 124 15.29 13.73 -3.46
CA PHE A 124 14.08 14.54 -3.58
C PHE A 124 14.02 15.60 -2.47
N TYR A 125 14.24 15.22 -1.23
CA TYR A 125 14.34 16.14 -0.08
C TYR A 125 15.38 17.23 -0.34
N ASN A 126 16.62 16.85 -0.69
CA ASN A 126 17.68 17.81 -0.99
C ASN A 126 17.29 18.75 -2.13
N LYS A 127 16.64 18.25 -3.18
CA LYS A 127 16.15 19.05 -4.30
C LYS A 127 15.06 20.05 -3.89
N ILE A 128 14.25 19.72 -2.89
CA ILE A 128 13.22 20.61 -2.34
C ILE A 128 13.88 21.73 -1.52
N VAL A 129 14.74 21.40 -0.56
CA VAL A 129 15.34 22.39 0.36
C VAL A 129 16.39 23.29 -0.30
N THR A 130 17.10 22.82 -1.33
CA THR A 130 18.11 23.63 -2.06
C THR A 130 17.54 24.42 -3.24
N SER A 131 16.21 24.37 -3.47
CA SER A 131 15.59 24.91 -4.68
C SER A 131 15.49 26.44 -4.67
N ASN A 132 16.47 27.13 -5.26
CA ASN A 132 16.43 28.59 -5.44
C ASN A 132 15.59 29.06 -6.66
N LYS A 133 15.00 28.15 -7.45
CA LYS A 133 14.41 28.48 -8.77
C LYS A 133 12.88 28.50 -8.81
N LYS A 134 12.34 29.30 -9.75
CA LYS A 134 10.93 29.40 -10.17
C LYS A 134 10.34 28.11 -10.77
N LYS A 135 10.39 26.97 -10.09
CA LYS A 135 9.63 25.79 -10.52
C LYS A 135 8.31 25.71 -9.75
N ASN A 136 7.29 26.41 -10.26
CA ASN A 136 5.88 26.05 -10.03
C ASN A 136 5.52 24.76 -10.81
N GLY A 137 6.47 23.82 -10.89
CA GLY A 137 6.40 22.65 -11.74
C GLY A 137 5.92 21.44 -10.96
N PHE A 138 5.47 20.44 -11.71
CA PHE A 138 5.20 19.10 -11.23
C PHE A 138 6.45 18.48 -10.57
N LEU A 139 6.46 18.35 -9.24
CA LEU A 139 7.59 17.85 -8.47
C LEU A 139 7.33 16.41 -8.06
N LYS A 140 8.24 15.51 -8.45
CA LYS A 140 8.23 14.13 -7.98
C LYS A 140 9.62 13.57 -7.71
N PRO A 141 9.74 12.59 -6.80
CA PRO A 141 10.95 11.81 -6.64
C PRO A 141 11.22 10.96 -7.90
N GLU A 142 12.48 10.54 -8.11
CA GLU A 142 12.87 9.64 -9.21
C GLU A 142 12.08 8.33 -9.17
N LYS A 143 11.86 7.82 -7.95
CA LYS A 143 10.98 6.70 -7.64
C LYS A 143 9.83 7.20 -6.77
N VAL A 144 8.59 6.94 -7.20
CA VAL A 144 7.38 7.26 -6.44
C VAL A 144 7.46 6.70 -5.01
N CYS A 145 7.13 7.54 -4.03
CA CYS A 145 7.28 7.24 -2.60
C CYS A 145 5.92 7.24 -1.88
N ALA A 146 4.95 6.47 -2.39
CA ALA A 146 3.65 6.33 -1.74
C ALA A 146 3.78 5.79 -0.31
N THR A 147 3.01 6.37 0.62
CA THR A 147 2.85 5.82 1.96
C THR A 147 2.01 4.53 1.88
N PRO A 148 2.21 3.55 2.79
CA PRO A 148 1.31 2.40 2.91
C PRO A 148 -0.15 2.83 3.07
N LEU A 149 -0.39 3.92 3.80
CA LEU A 149 -1.73 4.46 4.02
C LEU A 149 -2.43 4.85 2.71
N LEU A 150 -1.72 5.49 1.77
CA LEU A 150 -2.28 5.83 0.46
C LEU A 150 -2.62 4.58 -0.36
N LYS A 151 -1.80 3.53 -0.29
CA LYS A 151 -2.09 2.25 -0.97
C LYS A 151 -3.33 1.56 -0.39
N ILE A 152 -3.42 1.51 0.94
CA ILE A 152 -4.60 0.98 1.65
C ILE A 152 -5.84 1.77 1.25
N ALA A 153 -5.76 3.10 1.21
CA ALA A 153 -6.88 3.95 0.84
C ALA A 153 -7.29 3.78 -0.64
N TYR A 154 -6.33 3.58 -1.55
CA TYR A 154 -6.57 3.22 -2.95
C TYR A 154 -7.31 1.88 -3.09
N ALA A 155 -6.84 0.84 -2.40
CA ALA A 155 -7.48 -0.47 -2.43
C ALA A 155 -8.86 -0.43 -1.81
N GLN A 156 -9.01 0.20 -0.64
CA GLN A 156 -10.31 0.35 0.01
C GLN A 156 -11.31 1.10 -0.87
N TYR A 157 -10.87 2.15 -1.57
CA TYR A 157 -11.73 2.85 -2.54
C TYR A 157 -12.28 1.89 -3.60
N LEU A 158 -11.44 1.02 -4.17
CA LEU A 158 -11.88 0.06 -5.19
C LEU A 158 -12.79 -1.03 -4.61
N PHE A 159 -12.46 -1.59 -3.44
CA PHE A 159 -13.31 -2.56 -2.74
C PHE A 159 -14.68 -1.96 -2.40
N ASP A 160 -14.72 -0.72 -1.93
CA ASP A 160 -15.97 -0.01 -1.64
C ASP A 160 -16.75 0.26 -2.94
N ALA A 161 -16.06 0.66 -4.02
CA ALA A 161 -16.67 0.94 -5.31
C ALA A 161 -17.30 -0.31 -5.96
N LYS A 162 -16.70 -1.49 -5.78
CA LYS A 162 -17.20 -2.78 -6.30
C LYS A 162 -18.65 -3.07 -5.86
N TYR A 163 -19.06 -2.65 -4.66
CA TYR A 163 -20.44 -2.84 -4.20
C TYR A 163 -21.47 -1.99 -4.94
N TYR A 164 -21.04 -0.92 -5.62
CA TYR A 164 -21.92 -0.01 -6.37
C TYR A 164 -21.77 -0.15 -7.88
N LEU A 165 -20.58 -0.52 -8.36
CA LEU A 165 -20.23 -0.56 -9.77
C LEU A 165 -20.25 -2.01 -10.28
N LYS A 166 -21.39 -2.44 -10.84
CA LYS A 166 -21.62 -3.85 -11.26
C LYS A 166 -20.54 -4.47 -12.16
N LYS A 167 -19.91 -3.65 -13.02
CA LYS A 167 -18.84 -4.10 -13.95
C LYS A 167 -17.45 -4.16 -13.30
N LEU A 168 -17.31 -3.79 -12.02
CA LEU A 168 -16.05 -3.78 -11.31
C LEU A 168 -15.95 -4.99 -10.39
N ASP A 169 -14.87 -5.76 -10.51
CA ASP A 169 -14.42 -6.75 -9.54
C ASP A 169 -13.03 -6.38 -9.04
N VAL A 170 -12.74 -6.75 -7.80
CA VAL A 170 -11.51 -6.43 -7.10
C VAL A 170 -11.10 -7.66 -6.31
N ARG A 171 -9.82 -8.03 -6.42
CA ARG A 171 -9.24 -9.24 -5.82
C ARG A 171 -7.88 -8.93 -5.23
N LEU A 172 -7.57 -9.64 -4.16
CA LEU A 172 -6.25 -9.68 -3.54
C LEU A 172 -5.66 -11.06 -3.82
N SER A 173 -4.54 -11.09 -4.54
CA SER A 173 -3.72 -12.28 -4.69
C SER A 173 -3.08 -12.64 -3.37
N LEU A 174 -2.75 -13.91 -3.18
CA LEU A 174 -2.16 -14.36 -1.91
C LEU A 174 -0.67 -14.01 -1.82
N PHE A 175 0.01 -14.12 -2.95
CA PHE A 175 1.38 -13.67 -3.18
C PHE A 175 1.37 -12.69 -4.36
N GLU A 176 2.25 -12.85 -5.34
CA GLU A 176 2.26 -12.03 -6.54
C GLU A 176 1.00 -12.21 -7.38
N ALA A 177 0.53 -11.11 -7.98
CA ALA A 177 -0.68 -11.12 -8.78
C ALA A 177 -0.49 -11.63 -10.21
N ASP A 178 0.75 -11.78 -10.69
CA ASP A 178 1.04 -12.02 -12.12
C ASP A 178 0.34 -13.29 -12.65
N SER A 179 0.45 -14.41 -11.94
CA SER A 179 -0.21 -15.67 -12.31
C SER A 179 -1.73 -15.63 -12.13
N ASP A 180 -2.25 -14.98 -11.09
CA ASP A 180 -3.69 -14.77 -10.91
C ASP A 180 -4.29 -13.91 -12.04
N ILE A 181 -3.58 -12.86 -12.45
CA ILE A 181 -3.96 -11.99 -13.56
C ILE A 181 -3.97 -12.78 -14.87
N ALA A 182 -2.92 -13.57 -15.14
CA ALA A 182 -2.84 -14.38 -16.34
C ALA A 182 -3.94 -15.47 -16.37
N TYR A 183 -4.23 -16.10 -15.24
CA TYR A 183 -5.34 -17.05 -15.09
C TYR A 183 -6.69 -16.39 -15.40
N LEU A 184 -6.96 -15.21 -14.83
CA LEU A 184 -8.20 -14.46 -15.09
C LEU A 184 -8.30 -14.03 -16.56
N ALA A 185 -7.20 -13.61 -17.16
CA ALA A 185 -7.17 -13.21 -18.57
C ALA A 185 -7.55 -14.37 -19.49
N LYS A 186 -7.02 -15.57 -19.25
CA LYS A 186 -7.43 -16.79 -19.97
C LYS A 186 -8.90 -17.13 -19.71
N LYS A 187 -9.32 -17.14 -18.45
CA LYS A 187 -10.67 -17.53 -18.03
C LYS A 187 -11.77 -16.66 -18.63
N TYR A 188 -11.53 -15.36 -18.73
CA TYR A 188 -12.53 -14.38 -19.21
C TYR A 188 -12.23 -13.87 -20.63
N ASN A 189 -11.27 -14.46 -21.34
CA ASN A 189 -10.77 -13.98 -22.63
C ASN A 189 -10.47 -12.46 -22.60
N GLY A 190 -9.82 -11.99 -21.53
CA GLY A 190 -9.63 -10.57 -21.23
C GLY A 190 -8.22 -10.05 -21.58
N TYR A 191 -8.14 -8.75 -21.84
CA TYR A 191 -6.85 -8.06 -22.00
C TYR A 191 -6.24 -7.70 -20.66
N VAL A 192 -4.95 -7.98 -20.51
CA VAL A 192 -4.17 -7.59 -19.33
C VAL A 192 -3.65 -6.17 -19.49
N ILE A 193 -3.85 -5.34 -18.47
CA ILE A 193 -3.27 -3.99 -18.37
C ILE A 193 -2.28 -3.99 -17.20
N SER A 194 -0.99 -3.89 -17.50
CA SER A 194 0.09 -3.85 -16.50
C SER A 194 1.32 -3.12 -17.08
N ASN A 195 2.37 -2.93 -16.27
CA ASN A 195 3.70 -2.56 -16.75
C ASN A 195 4.74 -3.69 -16.57
N ASP A 196 4.32 -4.85 -16.09
CA ASP A 196 5.21 -6.00 -15.94
C ASP A 196 5.51 -6.63 -17.31
N SER A 197 6.77 -6.93 -17.57
CA SER A 197 7.18 -7.58 -18.82
C SER A 197 6.93 -9.09 -18.84
N ASP A 198 6.62 -9.71 -17.71
CA ASP A 198 6.24 -11.13 -17.68
C ASP A 198 4.96 -11.39 -18.51
N PHE A 199 4.09 -10.40 -18.68
CA PHE A 199 2.91 -10.49 -19.56
C PHE A 199 3.21 -10.51 -21.06
N TYR A 200 4.45 -10.26 -21.50
CA TYR A 200 4.85 -10.61 -22.88
C TYR A 200 5.05 -12.12 -23.07
N ILE A 201 5.27 -12.85 -21.98
CA ILE A 201 5.61 -14.28 -21.99
C ILE A 201 4.38 -15.14 -21.74
N TYR A 202 3.52 -14.73 -20.80
CA TYR A 202 2.28 -15.43 -20.51
C TYR A 202 1.45 -15.68 -21.76
N ASP A 203 0.83 -16.86 -21.81
CA ASP A 203 -0.11 -17.18 -22.87
C ASP A 203 -1.49 -16.55 -22.61
N ILE A 204 -1.65 -15.27 -22.93
CA ILE A 204 -2.89 -14.52 -22.65
C ILE A 204 -3.48 -13.89 -23.92
N PRO A 205 -4.79 -13.59 -23.94
CA PRO A 205 -5.48 -13.05 -25.13
C PRO A 205 -4.88 -11.76 -25.68
N GLY A 206 -4.31 -10.93 -24.81
CA GLY A 206 -3.52 -9.77 -25.19
C GLY A 206 -3.03 -8.99 -23.97
N TYR A 207 -1.90 -8.34 -24.14
CA TYR A 207 -1.26 -7.49 -23.13
C TYR A 207 -1.22 -6.04 -23.61
N ILE A 208 -1.59 -5.12 -22.73
CA ILE A 208 -1.55 -3.68 -22.94
C ILE A 208 -0.60 -3.12 -21.89
N ASN A 209 0.54 -2.61 -22.33
CA ASN A 209 1.40 -1.86 -21.44
C ASN A 209 0.66 -0.59 -20.98
N ILE A 210 0.50 -0.40 -19.67
CA ILE A 210 -0.27 0.69 -19.09
C ILE A 210 0.23 2.08 -19.49
N GLU A 211 1.53 2.24 -19.73
CA GLU A 211 2.13 3.50 -20.19
C GLU A 211 1.72 3.85 -21.63
N SER A 212 1.18 2.89 -22.39
CA SER A 212 0.59 3.14 -23.71
C SER A 212 -0.81 3.76 -23.64
N LEU A 213 -1.50 3.67 -22.51
CA LEU A 213 -2.85 4.23 -22.36
C LEU A 213 -2.84 5.76 -22.51
N ARG A 214 -3.71 6.26 -23.39
CA ARG A 214 -3.97 7.69 -23.58
C ARG A 214 -5.47 7.94 -23.55
N PHE A 215 -5.92 8.52 -22.44
CA PHE A 215 -7.30 8.91 -22.21
C PHE A 215 -7.58 10.24 -22.94
N ASN A 216 -8.43 10.21 -23.96
CA ASN A 216 -8.83 11.38 -24.74
C ASN A 216 -10.36 11.56 -24.70
N PHE A 217 -10.84 11.97 -23.53
CA PHE A 217 -12.28 12.16 -23.30
C PHE A 217 -12.88 13.37 -24.04
N ASN A 218 -12.04 14.34 -24.43
CA ASN A 218 -12.48 15.58 -25.07
C ASN A 218 -12.93 15.38 -26.53
N LYS A 219 -12.51 14.31 -27.19
CA LYS A 219 -12.98 13.94 -28.54
C LYS A 219 -14.44 13.50 -28.55
N ASN A 220 -15.07 13.53 -29.73
CA ASN A 220 -16.43 13.00 -29.96
C ASN A 220 -16.38 11.91 -31.04
N PRO A 221 -16.56 10.62 -30.70
CA PRO A 221 -16.73 10.07 -29.34
C PRO A 221 -15.46 10.23 -28.49
N GLY A 222 -15.60 10.08 -27.16
CA GLY A 222 -14.41 10.03 -26.29
C GLY A 222 -13.65 8.73 -26.52
N GLU A 223 -12.33 8.75 -26.46
CA GLU A 223 -11.49 7.60 -26.87
C GLU A 223 -10.42 7.28 -25.82
N ILE A 224 -10.10 6.00 -25.66
CA ILE A 224 -8.90 5.54 -24.94
C ILE A 224 -8.00 4.84 -25.96
N PHE A 225 -6.87 5.43 -26.31
CA PHE A 225 -5.88 4.81 -27.17
C PHE A 225 -4.95 3.91 -26.38
N TYR A 226 -4.54 2.79 -26.99
CA TYR A 226 -3.64 1.82 -26.40
C TYR A 226 -2.85 1.06 -27.47
N LYS A 227 -1.78 0.39 -27.02
CA LYS A 227 -1.03 -0.56 -27.83
C LYS A 227 -1.27 -1.97 -27.28
N VAL A 228 -1.71 -2.88 -28.14
CA VAL A 228 -1.91 -4.28 -27.76
C VAL A 228 -0.73 -5.12 -28.26
N TYR A 229 -0.36 -6.08 -27.44
CA TYR A 229 0.67 -7.07 -27.72
C TYR A 229 0.09 -8.47 -27.60
N LYS A 230 0.52 -9.35 -28.51
CA LYS A 230 0.33 -10.79 -28.43
C LYS A 230 1.69 -11.46 -28.47
N ASN A 231 1.84 -12.56 -27.72
CA ASN A 231 3.11 -13.30 -27.67
C ASN A 231 3.57 -13.83 -29.04
N THR A 232 2.64 -14.02 -29.97
CA THR A 232 2.94 -14.38 -31.37
C THR A 232 3.91 -13.41 -32.04
N ALA A 233 3.81 -12.11 -31.72
CA ALA A 233 4.72 -11.11 -32.28
C ALA A 233 6.18 -11.33 -31.84
N LEU A 234 6.41 -11.84 -30.62
CA LEU A 234 7.76 -12.15 -30.15
C LEU A 234 8.25 -13.50 -30.64
N THR A 235 7.37 -14.51 -30.75
CA THR A 235 7.74 -15.80 -31.36
C THR A 235 8.14 -15.61 -32.81
N GLU A 236 7.39 -14.82 -33.57
CA GLU A 236 7.71 -14.48 -34.97
C GLU A 236 9.04 -13.73 -35.07
N TYR A 237 9.27 -12.74 -34.20
CA TYR A 237 10.51 -11.97 -34.21
C TYR A 237 11.74 -12.83 -33.85
N LEU A 238 11.62 -13.70 -32.84
CA LEU A 238 12.73 -14.55 -32.39
C LEU A 238 12.88 -15.85 -33.19
N GLY A 239 11.89 -16.22 -33.99
CA GLY A 239 11.83 -17.49 -34.71
C GLY A 239 11.65 -18.72 -33.81
N ILE A 240 11.31 -18.56 -32.52
CA ILE A 240 11.13 -19.68 -31.58
C ILE A 240 9.64 -20.01 -31.40
N PRO A 241 9.26 -21.30 -31.26
CA PRO A 241 7.88 -21.67 -30.97
C PRO A 241 7.42 -21.15 -29.60
N LYS A 242 6.10 -21.01 -29.44
CA LYS A 242 5.46 -20.44 -28.23
C LYS A 242 5.82 -21.21 -26.96
N GLU A 243 5.95 -22.52 -27.05
CA GLU A 243 6.28 -23.42 -25.94
C GLU A 243 7.68 -23.17 -25.39
N TYR A 244 8.56 -22.53 -26.17
CA TYR A 244 9.91 -22.13 -25.75
C TYR A 244 9.94 -20.79 -25.01
N LEU A 245 8.87 -19.98 -25.07
CA LEU A 245 8.87 -18.64 -24.45
C LEU A 245 9.13 -18.67 -22.93
N PRO A 246 8.54 -19.58 -22.13
CA PRO A 246 8.87 -19.67 -20.70
C PRO A 246 10.34 -19.99 -20.44
N VAL A 247 10.94 -20.90 -21.21
CA VAL A 247 12.37 -21.24 -21.09
C VAL A 247 13.23 -20.06 -21.52
N PHE A 248 12.86 -19.40 -22.62
CA PHE A 248 13.49 -18.17 -23.10
C PHE A 248 13.49 -17.07 -22.03
N ALA A 249 12.34 -16.77 -21.44
CA ALA A 249 12.18 -15.77 -20.40
C ALA A 249 13.07 -16.08 -19.17
N THR A 250 13.10 -17.36 -18.78
CA THR A 250 13.94 -17.86 -17.70
C THR A 250 15.43 -17.63 -17.97
N LEU A 251 15.91 -17.98 -19.16
CA LEU A 251 17.31 -17.75 -19.57
C LEU A 251 17.68 -16.28 -19.74
N CYS A 252 16.71 -15.42 -20.09
CA CYS A 252 16.90 -13.98 -20.12
C CYS A 252 17.13 -13.42 -18.70
N GLY A 253 16.65 -14.12 -17.68
CA GLY A 253 16.66 -13.70 -16.30
C GLY A 253 15.37 -12.96 -15.95
N ASN A 254 14.66 -13.52 -14.99
CA ASN A 254 13.43 -12.99 -14.42
C ASN A 254 13.53 -13.03 -12.88
N ASP A 255 12.41 -12.79 -12.20
CA ASP A 255 12.40 -12.72 -10.75
C ASP A 255 12.67 -14.09 -10.08
N TYR A 256 12.52 -15.21 -10.79
CA TYR A 256 12.71 -16.58 -10.29
C TYR A 256 14.07 -17.18 -10.63
N PHE A 257 14.68 -16.75 -11.75
CA PHE A 257 15.95 -17.28 -12.23
C PHE A 257 16.92 -16.13 -12.57
N THR A 258 18.10 -16.15 -11.94
CA THR A 258 19.16 -15.17 -12.18
C THR A 258 20.35 -15.84 -12.88
N PRO A 259 20.54 -15.68 -14.20
CA PRO A 259 21.61 -16.35 -14.95
C PRO A 259 23.01 -16.08 -14.41
N SER A 260 23.26 -14.93 -13.79
CA SER A 260 24.58 -14.59 -13.22
C SER A 260 24.99 -15.47 -12.03
N LYS A 261 24.08 -16.23 -11.43
CA LYS A 261 24.41 -17.24 -10.41
C LYS A 261 25.04 -18.51 -11.02
N TYR A 262 24.90 -18.72 -12.33
CA TYR A 262 25.27 -19.94 -13.05
C TYR A 262 26.29 -19.60 -14.13
N SER A 263 27.56 -19.55 -13.71
CA SER A 263 28.65 -19.00 -14.52
C SER A 263 28.94 -19.79 -15.79
N ALA A 264 28.79 -21.12 -15.77
CA ALA A 264 29.04 -21.95 -16.93
C ALA A 264 27.95 -21.73 -18.00
N LEU A 265 26.69 -21.76 -17.58
CA LEU A 265 25.54 -21.46 -18.43
C LEU A 265 25.60 -20.04 -18.99
N LEU A 266 25.82 -19.03 -18.15
CA LEU A 266 25.89 -17.63 -18.59
C LEU A 266 27.02 -17.42 -19.61
N ARG A 267 28.20 -17.99 -19.36
CA ARG A 267 29.34 -17.89 -20.27
C ARG A 267 29.02 -18.54 -21.62
N GLN A 268 28.40 -19.71 -21.63
CA GLN A 268 27.99 -20.38 -22.88
C GLN A 268 27.01 -19.51 -23.67
N ILE A 269 25.94 -19.01 -23.05
CA ILE A 269 24.96 -18.12 -23.69
C ILE A 269 25.63 -16.86 -24.24
N ASN A 270 26.54 -16.24 -23.48
CA ASN A 270 27.18 -14.99 -23.88
C ASN A 270 28.14 -15.14 -25.08
N HIS A 271 28.73 -16.33 -25.28
CA HIS A 271 29.65 -16.61 -26.37
C HIS A 271 28.99 -17.32 -27.55
N TYR A 272 27.72 -17.70 -27.42
CA TYR A 272 27.00 -18.45 -28.42
C TYR A 272 26.80 -17.62 -29.70
N ASN A 273 27.32 -18.11 -30.83
CA ASN A 273 27.24 -17.46 -32.15
C ASN A 273 27.62 -15.97 -32.16
N LYS A 274 28.77 -15.62 -31.56
CA LYS A 274 29.41 -14.31 -31.75
C LYS A 274 29.89 -14.23 -33.21
N SER A 275 29.17 -13.54 -34.09
CA SER A 275 29.71 -13.11 -35.38
C SER A 275 30.48 -11.81 -35.20
N ASP A 276 31.65 -11.68 -35.84
CA ASP A 276 32.56 -10.53 -35.70
C ASP A 276 31.98 -9.19 -36.22
N ASP A 277 30.85 -9.20 -36.92
CA ASP A 277 30.30 -8.02 -37.62
C ASP A 277 29.25 -7.17 -36.87
N ILE A 278 28.87 -7.49 -35.63
CA ILE A 278 27.72 -6.82 -34.98
C ILE A 278 28.15 -5.72 -34.00
N LYS A 279 28.28 -4.49 -34.52
CA LYS A 279 28.43 -3.23 -33.74
C LYS A 279 27.11 -2.74 -33.10
N SER A 280 26.28 -3.62 -32.54
CA SER A 280 25.01 -3.23 -31.89
C SER A 280 25.02 -3.45 -30.37
N ASN A 281 24.11 -2.77 -29.67
CA ASN A 281 24.00 -2.70 -28.22
C ASN A 281 24.04 -4.09 -27.54
N ASN A 282 24.86 -4.25 -26.48
CA ASN A 282 25.13 -5.56 -25.83
C ASN A 282 23.89 -6.37 -25.40
N GLU A 283 22.77 -5.71 -25.09
CA GLU A 283 21.55 -6.37 -24.59
C GLU A 283 20.64 -6.91 -25.70
N GLU A 284 20.57 -6.25 -26.85
CA GLU A 284 19.78 -6.71 -28.00
C GLU A 284 20.35 -8.03 -28.54
N ASN A 285 21.68 -8.09 -28.56
CA ASN A 285 22.42 -9.31 -28.87
C ASN A 285 22.12 -10.46 -27.90
N LYS A 286 21.77 -10.18 -26.65
CA LYS A 286 21.50 -11.24 -25.66
C LYS A 286 20.24 -12.05 -26.01
N TYR A 287 19.12 -11.38 -26.29
CA TYR A 287 17.87 -12.08 -26.62
C TYR A 287 18.01 -12.91 -27.89
N ILE A 288 18.66 -12.36 -28.91
CA ILE A 288 18.92 -13.07 -30.16
C ILE A 288 19.83 -14.29 -29.91
N ARG A 289 20.90 -14.16 -29.11
CA ARG A 289 21.76 -15.30 -28.75
C ARG A 289 21.00 -16.39 -28.01
N ILE A 290 20.16 -16.03 -27.05
CA ILE A 290 19.31 -17.00 -26.33
C ILE A 290 18.35 -17.70 -27.30
N SER A 291 17.72 -16.96 -28.22
CA SER A 291 16.83 -17.57 -29.22
C SER A 291 17.57 -18.56 -30.12
N LYS A 292 18.77 -18.21 -30.63
CA LYS A 292 19.60 -19.13 -31.42
C LYS A 292 20.01 -20.36 -30.61
N PHE A 293 20.41 -20.17 -29.35
CA PHE A 293 20.75 -21.27 -28.44
C PHE A 293 19.58 -22.24 -28.24
N LEU A 294 18.35 -21.72 -28.13
CA LEU A 294 17.14 -22.53 -28.01
C LEU A 294 16.75 -23.23 -29.32
N LEU A 295 17.05 -22.63 -30.48
CA LEU A 295 16.79 -23.24 -31.78
C LEU A 295 17.66 -24.48 -32.02
N GLU A 296 18.92 -24.49 -31.58
CA GLU A 296 19.75 -25.70 -31.65
C GLU A 296 19.22 -26.82 -30.73
N ILE A 297 18.74 -26.46 -29.54
CA ILE A 297 18.06 -27.42 -28.65
C ILE A 297 16.78 -27.95 -29.31
N LYS A 298 16.04 -27.09 -30.03
CA LYS A 298 14.81 -27.47 -30.74
C LYS A 298 15.04 -28.57 -31.76
N GLU A 299 16.13 -28.54 -32.52
CA GLU A 299 16.44 -29.62 -33.49
C GLU A 299 16.55 -31.00 -32.82
N ASN A 300 17.08 -31.06 -31.59
CA ASN A 300 17.19 -32.30 -30.82
C ASN A 300 15.86 -32.71 -30.17
N VAL A 301 15.07 -31.74 -29.72
CA VAL A 301 13.73 -31.96 -29.16
C VAL A 301 12.80 -32.52 -30.23
N ASP A 302 12.78 -31.92 -31.42
CA ASP A 302 11.91 -32.36 -32.54
C ASP A 302 12.21 -33.80 -32.97
N LYS A 303 13.50 -34.18 -33.02
CA LYS A 303 13.91 -35.58 -33.32
C LYS A 303 13.37 -36.59 -32.30
N LYS A 304 13.17 -36.18 -31.05
CA LYS A 304 12.71 -37.02 -29.94
C LYS A 304 11.19 -36.94 -29.73
N CYS A 305 10.51 -36.09 -30.48
CA CYS A 305 9.11 -35.74 -30.28
C CYS A 305 8.30 -36.02 -31.58
N PRO A 306 8.05 -37.30 -31.92
CA PRO A 306 7.42 -37.65 -33.20
C PRO A 306 5.89 -37.47 -33.22
N SER A 307 5.24 -37.19 -32.08
CA SER A 307 3.78 -37.05 -31.98
C SER A 307 3.34 -35.60 -31.71
N PRO A 308 2.34 -35.07 -32.44
CA PRO A 308 1.78 -33.74 -32.21
C PRO A 308 0.94 -33.61 -30.91
N ASP A 309 0.62 -34.71 -30.23
CA ASP A 309 -0.33 -34.75 -29.10
C ASP A 309 0.31 -34.53 -27.70
N ILE A 310 1.60 -34.19 -27.62
CA ILE A 310 2.30 -34.00 -26.33
C ILE A 310 1.87 -32.68 -25.67
N SER A 311 1.63 -32.70 -24.35
CA SER A 311 1.22 -31.50 -23.61
C SER A 311 2.32 -30.43 -23.63
N VAL A 312 1.94 -29.15 -23.50
CA VAL A 312 2.91 -28.03 -23.44
C VAL A 312 3.90 -28.23 -22.29
N GLU A 313 3.43 -28.68 -21.13
CA GLU A 313 4.25 -28.95 -19.95
C GLU A 313 5.22 -30.10 -20.18
N GLU A 314 4.79 -31.18 -20.83
CA GLU A 314 5.64 -32.32 -21.18
C GLU A 314 6.73 -31.93 -22.19
N LYS A 315 6.35 -31.16 -23.21
CA LYS A 315 7.29 -30.63 -24.21
C LYS A 315 8.33 -29.71 -23.55
N GLN A 316 7.92 -28.86 -22.61
CA GLN A 316 8.84 -28.01 -21.86
C GLN A 316 9.76 -28.80 -20.94
N LYS A 317 9.29 -29.86 -20.28
CA LYS A 317 10.17 -30.78 -19.53
C LYS A 317 11.24 -31.38 -20.44
N LEU A 318 10.86 -31.78 -21.66
CA LEU A 318 11.81 -32.27 -22.67
C LEU A 318 12.82 -31.19 -23.08
N ILE A 319 12.36 -29.97 -23.38
CA ILE A 319 13.23 -28.82 -23.69
C ILE A 319 14.26 -28.59 -22.57
N ILE A 320 13.81 -28.58 -21.31
CA ILE A 320 14.70 -28.42 -20.15
C ILE A 320 15.69 -29.58 -20.07
N SER A 321 15.25 -30.82 -20.27
CA SER A 321 16.13 -31.98 -20.22
C SER A 321 17.22 -31.95 -21.29
N GLU A 322 16.90 -31.52 -22.50
CA GLU A 322 17.86 -31.38 -23.60
C GLU A 322 18.77 -30.17 -23.38
N LEU A 323 18.25 -29.08 -22.83
CA LEU A 323 19.06 -27.94 -22.40
C LEU A 323 20.14 -28.36 -21.39
N PHE A 324 19.81 -29.22 -20.42
CA PHE A 324 20.78 -29.70 -19.42
C PHE A 324 21.81 -30.68 -19.99
N LYS A 325 21.51 -31.37 -21.08
CA LYS A 325 22.49 -32.17 -21.83
C LYS A 325 23.41 -31.31 -22.67
N PHE A 326 22.89 -30.22 -23.23
CA PHE A 326 23.61 -29.33 -24.14
C PHE A 326 24.46 -28.28 -23.41
N LYS A 327 24.00 -27.81 -22.24
CA LYS A 327 24.74 -26.79 -21.50
C LYS A 327 26.00 -27.38 -20.84
N ASN A 328 26.98 -26.52 -20.62
CA ASN A 328 28.14 -26.82 -19.78
C ASN A 328 27.68 -27.07 -18.32
N LYS A 329 28.30 -28.05 -17.65
CA LYS A 329 28.07 -28.33 -16.23
C LYS A 329 28.58 -27.18 -15.36
N GLU A 330 27.85 -26.87 -14.29
CA GLU A 330 28.31 -25.93 -13.27
C GLU A 330 29.43 -26.52 -12.41
N LYS A 331 30.10 -25.67 -11.63
CA LYS A 331 31.32 -26.02 -10.89
C LYS A 331 31.13 -27.13 -9.86
N ASN A 332 29.93 -27.31 -9.32
CA ASN A 332 29.60 -28.38 -8.39
C ASN A 332 28.17 -28.89 -8.63
N GLU A 333 27.89 -30.09 -8.11
CA GLU A 333 26.63 -30.79 -8.34
C GLU A 333 25.44 -30.12 -7.65
N ASP A 334 25.64 -29.50 -6.48
CA ASP A 334 24.57 -28.80 -5.75
C ASP A 334 24.09 -27.57 -6.51
N LEU A 335 25.01 -26.79 -7.09
CA LEU A 335 24.69 -25.62 -7.90
C LEU A 335 24.01 -26.04 -9.22
N GLU A 336 24.39 -27.18 -9.78
CA GLU A 336 23.74 -27.79 -10.95
C GLU A 336 22.29 -28.18 -10.63
N LYS A 337 22.04 -28.87 -9.52
CA LYS A 337 20.70 -29.23 -9.02
C LYS A 337 19.85 -28.00 -8.71
N LEU A 338 20.44 -26.98 -8.09
CA LEU A 338 19.78 -25.72 -7.80
C LEU A 338 19.44 -24.95 -9.09
N CYS A 339 20.31 -24.99 -10.10
CA CYS A 339 20.05 -24.43 -11.43
C CYS A 339 18.82 -25.09 -12.06
N TYR A 340 18.77 -26.42 -12.08
CA TYR A 340 17.65 -27.18 -12.62
C TYR A 340 16.35 -26.83 -11.90
N THR A 341 16.36 -26.88 -10.57
CA THR A 341 15.17 -26.61 -9.74
C THR A 341 14.64 -25.20 -9.97
N ASN A 342 15.51 -24.18 -9.94
CA ASN A 342 15.08 -22.80 -10.15
C ASN A 342 14.58 -22.55 -11.57
N LEU A 343 15.17 -23.20 -12.57
CA LEU A 343 14.73 -23.09 -13.97
C LEU A 343 13.34 -23.72 -14.14
N VAL A 344 13.11 -24.92 -13.60
CA VAL A 344 11.80 -25.58 -13.63
C VAL A 344 10.74 -24.76 -12.90
N ASN A 345 11.05 -24.24 -11.71
CA ASN A 345 10.13 -23.38 -10.96
C ASN A 345 9.77 -22.11 -11.74
N SER A 346 10.74 -21.49 -12.39
CA SER A 346 10.53 -20.31 -13.23
C SER A 346 9.63 -20.60 -14.44
N VAL A 347 9.81 -21.74 -15.11
CA VAL A 347 8.95 -22.16 -16.23
C VAL A 347 7.53 -22.48 -15.77
N ASN A 348 7.39 -23.18 -14.64
CA ASN A 348 6.09 -23.52 -14.06
C ASN A 348 5.24 -22.29 -13.71
N GLU A 349 5.87 -21.17 -13.35
CA GLU A 349 5.16 -19.90 -13.12
C GLU A 349 4.39 -19.44 -14.37
N TYR A 350 5.04 -19.42 -15.53
CA TYR A 350 4.38 -19.04 -16.78
C TYR A 350 3.31 -20.04 -17.24
N ASN A 351 3.41 -21.30 -16.81
CA ASN A 351 2.41 -22.34 -17.07
C ASN A 351 1.22 -22.30 -16.11
N LEU A 352 1.27 -21.46 -15.07
CA LEU A 352 0.25 -21.38 -14.02
C LEU A 352 0.11 -22.71 -13.22
N THR A 353 1.17 -23.52 -13.17
CA THR A 353 1.17 -24.81 -12.45
C THR A 353 1.66 -24.68 -11.01
N THR A 354 2.34 -23.58 -10.67
CA THR A 354 2.77 -23.20 -9.31
C THR A 354 1.62 -22.79 -8.38
N LEU A 355 0.39 -22.65 -8.87
CA LEU A 355 -0.81 -22.26 -8.10
C LEU A 355 -1.25 -23.27 -7.02
N LYS A 356 -0.43 -24.25 -6.64
CA LYS A 356 -0.72 -25.16 -5.53
C LYS A 356 -0.38 -24.48 -4.20
N TYR A 357 -1.28 -23.61 -3.74
CA TYR A 357 -1.24 -22.90 -2.45
C TYR A 357 -1.41 -23.83 -1.22
N THR A 358 -0.73 -24.98 -1.18
CA THR A 358 -1.00 -26.05 -0.21
C THR A 358 -0.51 -25.79 1.21
N ASP A 359 0.31 -24.75 1.44
CA ASP A 359 1.06 -24.60 2.70
C ASP A 359 0.82 -23.31 3.51
N ILE A 360 -0.32 -22.63 3.35
CA ILE A 360 -0.70 -21.53 4.28
C ILE A 360 -1.47 -22.05 5.49
N LYS A 361 -0.98 -23.14 6.09
CA LYS A 361 -1.55 -23.66 7.34
C LYS A 361 -1.23 -22.75 8.54
N CYS A 362 -0.26 -21.86 8.41
CA CYS A 362 0.16 -20.96 9.47
C CYS A 362 -0.75 -19.74 9.67
N ILE A 363 -1.57 -19.35 8.68
CA ILE A 363 -2.51 -18.22 8.81
C ILE A 363 -3.92 -18.74 9.07
N ASN A 364 -4.55 -18.19 10.11
CA ASN A 364 -5.92 -18.49 10.49
C ASN A 364 -6.92 -18.17 9.35
N LYS A 365 -7.89 -19.06 9.14
CA LYS A 365 -8.95 -18.89 8.12
C LYS A 365 -9.76 -17.60 8.28
N ASP A 366 -9.97 -17.14 9.52
CA ASP A 366 -10.65 -15.86 9.78
C ASP A 366 -9.85 -14.67 9.24
N ILE A 367 -8.53 -14.68 9.43
CA ILE A 367 -7.62 -13.64 8.92
C ILE A 367 -7.60 -13.67 7.39
N LEU A 368 -7.51 -14.86 6.78
CA LEU A 368 -7.59 -15.01 5.32
C LEU A 368 -8.95 -14.53 4.77
N HIS A 369 -10.04 -14.80 5.48
CA HIS A 369 -11.36 -14.30 5.09
C HIS A 369 -11.43 -12.76 5.13
N SER A 370 -10.95 -12.12 6.19
CA SER A 370 -10.83 -10.66 6.23
C SER A 370 -9.90 -10.13 5.13
N TYR A 371 -8.79 -10.82 4.84
CA TYR A 371 -7.87 -10.47 3.76
C TYR A 371 -8.56 -10.43 2.40
N TYR A 372 -9.19 -11.53 1.96
CA TYR A 372 -9.86 -11.58 0.65
C TYR A 372 -11.04 -10.60 0.50
N ASN A 373 -11.60 -10.13 1.62
CA ASN A 373 -12.64 -9.10 1.65
C ASN A 373 -12.09 -7.66 1.69
N GLY A 374 -10.78 -7.47 1.60
CA GLY A 374 -10.13 -6.15 1.63
C GLY A 374 -10.11 -5.49 3.01
N LYS A 375 -10.21 -6.29 4.08
CA LYS A 375 -10.27 -5.82 5.48
C LYS A 375 -8.97 -5.99 6.24
N ILE A 376 -8.07 -6.81 5.72
CA ILE A 376 -6.68 -6.94 6.19
C ILE A 376 -5.78 -6.83 4.95
N TYR A 377 -4.64 -6.16 5.07
CA TYR A 377 -3.67 -5.98 3.99
C TYR A 377 -2.39 -6.78 4.19
N ASP A 378 -1.67 -6.99 3.09
CA ASP A 378 -0.46 -7.80 2.95
C ASP A 378 0.63 -7.51 3.99
N LEU A 379 0.78 -6.25 4.41
CA LEU A 379 1.77 -5.86 5.42
C LEU A 379 1.60 -6.62 6.74
N LEU A 380 0.35 -6.94 7.14
CA LEU A 380 0.08 -7.73 8.34
C LEU A 380 0.26 -9.24 8.09
N LEU A 381 -0.10 -9.72 6.90
CA LEU A 381 0.09 -11.13 6.55
C LEU A 381 1.58 -11.51 6.48
N ASN A 382 2.45 -10.59 6.03
CA ASN A 382 3.90 -10.78 6.04
C ASN A 382 4.47 -11.01 7.46
N VAL A 383 3.84 -10.46 8.50
CA VAL A 383 4.24 -10.74 9.89
C VAL A 383 3.96 -12.20 10.27
N LEU A 384 2.82 -12.73 9.83
CA LEU A 384 2.40 -14.10 10.13
C LEU A 384 3.12 -15.15 9.29
N TYR A 385 3.34 -14.87 8.01
CA TYR A 385 3.90 -15.83 7.06
C TYR A 385 5.42 -15.72 6.92
N ASN A 386 5.94 -14.51 6.75
CA ASN A 386 7.37 -14.29 6.49
C ASN A 386 8.14 -13.83 7.74
N HIS A 387 7.48 -13.67 8.88
CA HIS A 387 8.10 -13.20 10.12
C HIS A 387 8.85 -11.86 9.98
N PHE A 388 8.32 -10.94 9.17
CA PHE A 388 8.89 -9.60 9.06
C PHE A 388 7.85 -8.49 8.92
N TYR A 389 8.28 -7.27 9.23
CA TYR A 389 7.53 -6.04 8.98
C TYR A 389 8.42 -4.99 8.28
N LYS A 390 7.87 -4.30 7.28
CA LYS A 390 8.60 -3.30 6.48
C LYS A 390 8.22 -1.88 6.89
N CYS A 391 9.11 -1.22 7.62
CA CYS A 391 9.03 0.22 7.94
C CYS A 391 9.42 1.03 6.69
N THR A 392 8.42 1.30 5.84
CA THR A 392 8.60 1.97 4.56
C THR A 392 8.95 3.45 4.74
N GLN A 393 10.04 3.92 4.13
CA GLN A 393 10.48 5.32 4.21
C GLN A 393 9.48 6.31 3.57
N TYR A 394 9.21 7.45 4.21
CA TYR A 394 8.32 8.49 3.68
C TYR A 394 9.09 9.70 3.13
N PHE A 395 8.37 10.75 2.75
CA PHE A 395 9.02 12.04 2.55
C PHE A 395 9.42 12.59 3.93
N GLU A 396 10.71 12.46 4.26
CA GLU A 396 11.27 12.76 5.57
C GLU A 396 12.75 13.19 5.46
N ASN A 397 13.30 13.79 6.52
CA ASN A 397 14.70 14.17 6.56
C ASN A 397 15.54 13.00 7.06
N LEU A 398 16.24 12.31 6.15
CA LEU A 398 17.03 11.12 6.48
C LEU A 398 18.29 11.38 7.33
N ASN A 399 18.57 12.65 7.64
CA ASN A 399 19.62 13.01 8.61
C ASN A 399 19.08 13.05 10.05
N LYS A 400 17.75 12.99 10.24
CA LYS A 400 17.12 12.87 11.56
C LYS A 400 16.88 11.40 11.91
N GLU A 401 16.51 11.18 13.17
CA GLU A 401 16.08 9.90 13.70
C GLU A 401 14.95 9.28 12.85
N ASN A 402 14.92 7.96 12.76
CA ASN A 402 13.94 7.26 11.95
C ASN A 402 12.50 7.52 12.45
N CYS A 403 11.61 8.00 11.57
CA CYS A 403 10.24 8.37 11.94
C CYS A 403 9.40 7.20 12.50
N TRP A 404 9.82 5.95 12.30
CA TRP A 404 9.12 4.76 12.80
C TRP A 404 9.38 4.49 14.28
N LEU A 405 10.39 5.11 14.90
CA LEU A 405 10.69 4.87 16.31
C LEU A 405 9.55 5.33 17.24
N ILE A 406 8.82 6.39 16.84
CA ILE A 406 7.66 6.89 17.59
C ILE A 406 6.53 5.86 17.75
N THR A 407 6.45 4.85 16.87
CA THR A 407 5.41 3.81 16.93
C THR A 407 5.97 2.45 17.36
N LYS A 408 7.20 2.39 17.89
CA LYS A 408 7.83 1.12 18.30
C LYS A 408 6.95 0.35 19.29
N LYS A 409 6.51 0.98 20.39
CA LYS A 409 5.63 0.34 21.40
C LYS A 409 4.31 -0.11 20.79
N LEU A 410 3.67 0.76 19.99
CA LEU A 410 2.43 0.44 19.26
C LEU A 410 2.59 -0.78 18.34
N ARG A 411 3.71 -0.91 17.62
CA ARG A 411 3.97 -2.09 16.76
C ARG A 411 4.15 -3.38 17.56
N LEU A 412 4.80 -3.34 18.72
CA LEU A 412 4.92 -4.52 19.59
C LEU A 412 3.54 -5.04 20.01
N GLU A 413 2.64 -4.14 20.44
CA GLU A 413 1.26 -4.50 20.77
C GLU A 413 0.48 -5.01 19.55
N LEU A 414 0.66 -4.39 18.39
CA LEU A 414 0.07 -4.85 17.12
C LEU A 414 0.50 -6.28 16.80
N TYR A 415 1.78 -6.61 16.93
CA TYR A 415 2.28 -7.96 16.70
C TYR A 415 1.70 -8.96 17.68
N GLU A 416 1.67 -8.61 18.97
CA GLU A 416 1.06 -9.46 20.00
C GLU A 416 -0.41 -9.77 19.68
N LEU A 417 -1.21 -8.74 19.42
CA LEU A 417 -2.64 -8.91 19.10
C LEU A 417 -2.87 -9.69 17.81
N LEU A 418 -2.05 -9.46 16.78
CA LEU A 418 -2.14 -10.19 15.51
C LEU A 418 -1.82 -11.68 15.71
N LEU A 419 -0.76 -12.01 16.45
CA LEU A 419 -0.38 -13.39 16.77
C LEU A 419 -1.43 -14.08 17.65
N LEU A 420 -2.00 -13.36 18.64
CA LEU A 420 -3.11 -13.85 19.46
C LEU A 420 -4.34 -14.19 18.61
N ARG A 421 -4.74 -13.30 17.68
CA ARG A 421 -5.85 -13.56 16.75
C ARG A 421 -5.56 -14.78 15.87
N ASN A 422 -4.33 -14.89 15.37
CA ASN A 422 -3.94 -16.01 14.52
C ASN A 422 -4.06 -17.36 15.27
N ASN A 423 -3.66 -17.38 16.55
CA ASN A 423 -3.67 -18.57 17.39
C ASN A 423 -5.07 -19.03 17.86
N GLN A 424 -6.12 -18.19 17.78
CA GLN A 424 -7.46 -18.56 18.25
C GLN A 424 -8.08 -19.78 17.54
N GLY A 425 -7.69 -20.07 16.29
CA GLY A 425 -8.28 -21.15 15.48
C GLY A 425 -7.74 -22.55 15.78
N ASN A 426 -6.60 -22.67 16.48
CA ASN A 426 -5.92 -23.95 16.71
C ASN A 426 -6.44 -24.71 17.93
N LYS A 427 -7.42 -24.19 18.68
CA LYS A 427 -7.99 -24.84 19.87
C LYS A 427 -9.16 -25.80 19.59
N ILE A 428 -9.63 -25.97 18.33
CA ILE A 428 -10.86 -26.74 18.03
C ILE A 428 -10.61 -28.13 17.39
N SER A 429 -9.38 -28.53 17.08
CA SER A 429 -9.15 -29.86 16.46
C SER A 429 -8.08 -30.69 17.16
N HIS A 430 -8.44 -31.32 18.28
CA HIS A 430 -7.80 -32.58 18.72
C HIS A 430 -8.81 -33.49 19.43
N THR A 431 -9.65 -34.16 18.64
CA THR A 431 -9.96 -35.57 18.90
C THR A 431 -8.78 -36.38 18.38
N ALA A 432 -7.71 -36.43 19.17
CA ALA A 432 -6.63 -37.39 18.98
C ALA A 432 -6.31 -37.94 20.38
N THR A 433 -6.62 -39.22 20.56
CA THR A 433 -6.36 -40.03 21.74
C THR A 433 -4.94 -39.82 22.29
N PRO A 434 -4.78 -39.49 23.58
CA PRO A 434 -3.46 -39.42 24.20
C PRO A 434 -2.98 -40.84 24.50
N THR A 435 -1.95 -41.31 23.80
CA THR A 435 -1.19 -42.46 24.25
C THR A 435 -0.30 -42.05 25.42
N ASN A 436 -0.60 -42.62 26.58
CA ASN A 436 0.14 -42.55 27.83
C ASN A 436 1.66 -42.62 27.64
N LYS A 437 2.40 -41.68 28.25
CA LYS A 437 3.37 -42.00 29.30
C LYS A 437 3.91 -40.74 29.99
N THR A 438 3.96 -40.86 31.32
CA THR A 438 4.72 -40.10 32.33
C THR A 438 4.31 -38.65 32.60
N GLN A 439 3.50 -38.53 33.66
CA GLN A 439 3.35 -37.35 34.51
C GLN A 439 4.73 -36.86 34.97
N SER A 440 5.05 -35.60 34.66
CA SER A 440 5.82 -34.76 35.56
C SER A 440 5.02 -33.49 35.81
N ASN A 441 4.70 -33.25 37.08
CA ASN A 441 4.14 -32.01 37.56
C ASN A 441 5.19 -30.92 37.39
N ASN A 442 4.99 -30.01 36.44
CA ASN A 442 5.53 -28.66 36.46
C ASN A 442 4.59 -27.78 35.63
N ASN A 443 3.78 -26.96 36.32
CA ASN A 443 2.95 -25.92 35.73
C ASN A 443 3.82 -24.73 35.26
N THR A 444 4.77 -24.97 34.35
CA THR A 444 5.49 -23.91 33.66
C THR A 444 4.62 -23.45 32.50
N ILE A 445 3.99 -22.28 32.66
CA ILE A 445 3.25 -21.59 31.59
C ILE A 445 4.19 -21.50 30.37
N GLN A 446 3.87 -22.24 29.32
CA GLN A 446 4.69 -22.27 28.11
C GLN A 446 4.43 -20.97 27.33
N LYS A 447 5.26 -19.95 27.57
CA LYS A 447 5.32 -18.74 26.76
C LYS A 447 5.87 -19.12 25.38
N LYS A 448 5.13 -18.79 24.32
CA LYS A 448 5.62 -18.96 22.94
C LYS A 448 6.31 -17.67 22.55
N GLU A 449 7.55 -17.76 22.10
CA GLU A 449 8.29 -16.61 21.58
C GLU A 449 8.24 -16.63 20.05
N TYR A 450 7.94 -15.48 19.47
CA TYR A 450 7.95 -15.27 18.02
C TYR A 450 9.02 -14.24 17.69
N SER A 451 9.87 -14.56 16.73
CA SER A 451 10.83 -13.60 16.18
C SER A 451 10.23 -12.88 14.97
N ILE A 452 10.36 -11.56 14.93
CA ILE A 452 9.93 -10.70 13.82
C ILE A 452 11.10 -9.82 13.40
N LEU A 453 11.43 -9.82 12.12
CA LEU A 453 12.42 -8.92 11.52
C LEU A 453 11.77 -7.59 11.11
N GLU A 454 12.17 -6.49 11.72
CA GLU A 454 11.79 -5.15 11.25
C GLU A 454 12.84 -4.60 10.28
N TYR A 455 12.43 -4.29 9.05
CA TYR A 455 13.26 -3.57 8.08
C TYR A 455 13.00 -2.08 8.18
N PHE A 456 14.02 -1.27 8.48
CA PHE A 456 13.92 0.18 8.57
C PHE A 456 15.18 0.85 8.00
N THR A 457 15.16 2.18 7.90
CA THR A 457 16.29 2.95 7.38
C THR A 457 17.18 3.44 8.51
N GLU A 458 18.47 3.20 8.39
CA GLU A 458 19.52 3.75 9.25
C GLU A 458 20.69 4.19 8.37
N ASN A 459 21.26 5.37 8.63
CA ASN A 459 22.40 5.90 7.86
C ASN A 459 22.18 5.88 6.33
N ASN A 460 20.96 6.17 5.87
CA ASN A 460 20.53 6.14 4.47
C ASN A 460 20.60 4.75 3.78
N LYS A 461 20.58 3.66 4.55
CA LYS A 461 20.52 2.28 4.05
C LYS A 461 19.41 1.53 4.76
N ILE A 462 18.90 0.48 4.12
CA ILE A 462 18.00 -0.45 4.79
C ILE A 462 18.82 -1.36 5.70
N VAL A 463 18.43 -1.39 6.97
CA VAL A 463 18.92 -2.33 7.99
C VAL A 463 17.74 -3.16 8.48
N TYR A 464 18.05 -4.20 9.25
CA TYR A 464 17.02 -5.00 9.92
C TYR A 464 17.35 -5.22 11.38
N LYS A 465 16.32 -5.29 12.22
CA LYS A 465 16.43 -5.65 13.63
C LYS A 465 15.46 -6.78 13.94
N GLU A 466 15.96 -7.78 14.65
CA GLU A 466 15.14 -8.86 15.17
C GLU A 466 14.46 -8.43 16.47
N ILE A 467 13.18 -8.74 16.57
CA ILE A 467 12.34 -8.41 17.73
C ILE A 467 11.66 -9.69 18.20
N THR A 468 11.86 -10.02 19.47
CA THR A 468 11.18 -11.14 20.12
C THR A 468 9.86 -10.67 20.73
N ILE A 469 8.77 -11.31 20.35
CA ILE A 469 7.43 -11.08 20.90
C ILE A 469 7.04 -12.27 21.77
N PRO A 470 7.01 -12.11 23.11
CA PRO A 470 6.50 -13.13 23.99
C PRO A 470 4.97 -13.16 23.93
N ILE A 471 4.40 -14.29 23.55
CA ILE A 471 2.95 -14.51 23.58
C ILE A 471 2.59 -15.38 24.77
N ASP A 472 1.76 -14.82 25.65
CA ASP A 472 1.10 -15.57 26.71
C ASP A 472 -0.01 -16.43 26.11
N SER A 473 0.15 -17.75 26.17
CA SER A 473 -0.81 -18.72 25.64
C SER A 473 -2.15 -18.73 26.39
N THR A 474 -2.22 -18.09 27.56
CA THR A 474 -3.46 -17.90 28.33
C THR A 474 -4.26 -16.69 27.88
N LYS A 475 -3.63 -15.68 27.24
CA LYS A 475 -4.35 -14.49 26.74
C LYS A 475 -5.31 -14.89 25.64
N ILE A 476 -6.55 -14.41 25.75
CA ILE A 476 -7.60 -14.62 24.77
C ILE A 476 -7.76 -13.32 23.98
N PHE A 477 -7.78 -13.44 22.66
CA PHE A 477 -8.07 -12.29 21.81
C PHE A 477 -9.54 -11.88 21.97
N PRO A 478 -9.83 -10.57 22.09
CA PRO A 478 -11.14 -10.07 22.51
C PRO A 478 -12.26 -10.51 21.55
N THR A 479 -13.43 -10.82 22.12
CA THR A 479 -14.54 -11.40 21.36
C THR A 479 -15.60 -10.36 21.04
N THR A 480 -15.98 -9.54 22.02
CA THR A 480 -17.03 -8.54 21.87
C THR A 480 -16.51 -7.25 21.24
N LEU A 481 -17.40 -6.47 20.63
CA LEU A 481 -17.06 -5.17 20.05
C LEU A 481 -16.54 -4.19 21.11
N GLU A 482 -17.13 -4.20 22.31
CA GLU A 482 -16.73 -3.32 23.40
C GLU A 482 -15.34 -3.69 23.96
N GLU A 483 -15.06 -4.98 24.17
CA GLU A 483 -13.71 -5.43 24.57
C GLU A 483 -12.64 -5.00 23.56
N LYS A 484 -12.91 -5.22 22.26
CA LYS A 484 -12.03 -4.78 21.17
C LYS A 484 -11.81 -3.27 21.21
N PHE A 485 -12.86 -2.51 21.47
CA PHE A 485 -12.79 -1.06 21.51
C PHE A 485 -12.05 -0.53 22.75
N ILE A 486 -12.23 -1.15 23.91
CA ILE A 486 -11.46 -0.83 25.12
C ILE A 486 -9.97 -1.07 24.87
N ILE A 487 -9.60 -2.25 24.35
CA ILE A 487 -8.21 -2.55 23.99
C ILE A 487 -7.66 -1.53 22.99
N TYR A 488 -8.47 -1.15 21.98
CA TYR A 488 -8.10 -0.12 21.02
C TYR A 488 -7.78 1.24 21.69
N LEU A 489 -8.59 1.66 22.67
CA LEU A 489 -8.34 2.91 23.40
C LEU A 489 -7.14 2.80 24.35
N ASP A 490 -6.96 1.66 25.02
CA ASP A 490 -5.87 1.40 25.96
C ASP A 490 -4.50 1.44 25.26
N THR A 491 -4.39 0.79 24.09
CA THR A 491 -3.18 0.79 23.24
C THR A 491 -2.75 2.21 22.85
N PHE A 492 -3.70 3.14 22.72
CA PHE A 492 -3.43 4.55 22.42
C PHE A 492 -3.38 5.45 23.67
N HIS A 493 -3.36 4.89 24.88
CA HIS A 493 -3.38 5.63 26.15
C HIS A 493 -4.53 6.65 26.24
N SER A 494 -5.69 6.25 25.72
CA SER A 494 -6.83 7.14 25.46
C SER A 494 -8.16 6.58 26.00
N ASN A 495 -8.13 5.58 26.87
CA ASN A 495 -9.31 5.02 27.52
C ASN A 495 -9.81 5.89 28.69
N ILE A 496 -10.12 7.15 28.39
CA ILE A 496 -10.59 8.15 29.35
C ILE A 496 -11.97 8.67 28.95
N ASP A 497 -12.73 9.16 29.92
CA ASP A 497 -14.13 9.56 29.73
C ASP A 497 -14.25 10.73 28.75
N SER A 498 -13.35 11.71 28.82
CA SER A 498 -13.33 12.84 27.88
C SER A 498 -13.17 12.39 26.42
N VAL A 499 -12.39 11.34 26.16
CA VAL A 499 -12.23 10.78 24.80
C VAL A 499 -13.50 10.03 24.38
N LYS A 500 -14.07 9.20 25.25
CA LYS A 500 -15.27 8.40 24.95
C LYS A 500 -16.52 9.24 24.68
N LYS A 501 -16.59 10.46 25.25
CA LYS A 501 -17.67 11.43 25.00
C LYS A 501 -17.65 12.00 23.57
N LEU A 502 -16.52 11.94 22.87
CA LEU A 502 -16.43 12.51 21.52
C LEU A 502 -17.16 11.65 20.50
N PRO A 503 -17.75 12.26 19.46
CA PRO A 503 -18.18 11.52 18.27
C PRO A 503 -17.04 10.64 17.73
N TYR A 504 -17.35 9.42 17.31
CA TYR A 504 -16.37 8.42 16.90
C TYR A 504 -15.35 8.94 15.86
N TYR A 505 -15.75 9.83 14.96
CA TYR A 505 -14.89 10.43 13.95
C TYR A 505 -13.98 11.56 14.47
N LEU A 506 -14.27 12.16 15.64
CA LEU A 506 -13.32 13.06 16.31
C LEU A 506 -12.39 12.27 17.23
N MET A 507 -12.94 11.25 17.88
CA MET A 507 -12.23 10.37 18.79
C MET A 507 -10.98 9.77 18.13
N VAL A 508 -11.10 9.22 16.92
CA VAL A 508 -9.95 8.66 16.20
C VAL A 508 -8.86 9.71 15.97
N GLY A 509 -9.19 10.96 15.64
CA GLY A 509 -8.19 12.03 15.54
C GLY A 509 -7.49 12.29 16.88
N VAL A 510 -8.26 12.40 17.95
CA VAL A 510 -7.78 12.66 19.32
C VAL A 510 -6.85 11.58 19.81
N ILE A 511 -7.21 10.30 19.70
CA ILE A 511 -6.37 9.21 20.23
C ILE A 511 -5.01 9.12 19.53
N ASN A 512 -4.96 9.40 18.21
CA ASN A 512 -3.70 9.41 17.45
C ASN A 512 -2.80 10.57 17.92
N LEU A 513 -3.36 11.78 18.05
CA LEU A 513 -2.63 12.96 18.47
C LEU A 513 -2.19 12.86 19.94
N ARG A 514 -3.05 12.33 20.82
CA ARG A 514 -2.74 12.09 22.23
C ARG A 514 -1.61 11.08 22.38
N PHE A 515 -1.69 9.94 21.69
CA PHE A 515 -0.59 8.96 21.68
C PHE A 515 0.72 9.58 21.20
N TYR A 516 0.69 10.33 20.09
CA TYR A 516 1.88 11.01 19.56
C TYR A 516 2.50 11.96 20.58
N LEU A 517 1.68 12.78 21.25
CA LEU A 517 2.13 13.71 22.28
C LEU A 517 2.73 12.94 23.48
N ILE A 518 2.04 11.93 24.00
CA ILE A 518 2.52 11.12 25.13
C ILE A 518 3.87 10.48 24.81
N GLU A 519 4.03 9.88 23.63
CA GLU A 519 5.31 9.26 23.25
C GLU A 519 6.42 10.30 23.06
N LYS A 520 6.11 11.52 22.61
CA LYS A 520 7.10 12.62 22.58
C LYS A 520 7.53 13.06 23.98
N ILE A 521 6.62 13.10 24.94
CA ILE A 521 6.91 13.44 26.34
C ILE A 521 7.78 12.36 26.97
N LYS A 522 7.38 11.10 26.89
CA LYS A 522 8.13 9.94 27.37
C LYS A 522 9.54 9.86 26.79
N ASN A 523 9.67 10.16 25.50
CA ASN A 523 10.96 10.19 24.84
C ASN A 523 11.74 11.48 25.11
N ASN A 524 11.35 12.39 26.01
CA ASN A 524 12.03 13.67 26.24
C ASN A 524 12.28 14.45 24.93
N SER A 525 11.30 14.48 24.04
CA SER A 525 11.33 15.24 22.77
C SER A 525 10.18 16.22 22.63
N PHE A 526 9.37 16.42 23.67
CA PHE A 526 8.36 17.49 23.72
C PHE A 526 8.89 18.71 24.48
N VAL A 527 8.69 19.91 23.93
CA VAL A 527 9.09 21.19 24.53
C VAL A 527 7.84 22.03 24.83
N PRO A 528 7.40 22.12 26.10
CA PRO A 528 6.23 22.86 26.51
C PRO A 528 6.48 24.38 26.69
N GLU A 529 7.56 24.94 26.15
CA GLU A 529 7.91 26.36 26.34
C GLU A 529 6.79 27.32 25.89
N GLY A 530 6.47 28.30 26.73
CA GLY A 530 5.43 29.30 26.44
C GLY A 530 4.00 28.75 26.39
N SER A 531 3.76 27.56 26.96
CA SER A 531 2.46 26.88 26.91
C SER A 531 1.59 27.15 28.12
N SER A 532 0.27 26.93 28.00
CA SER A 532 -0.67 27.05 29.12
C SER A 532 -0.37 26.04 30.24
N ASP A 533 -0.83 26.32 31.47
CA ASP A 533 -0.73 25.43 32.64
C ASP A 533 -1.20 23.99 32.34
N PHE A 534 -2.21 23.81 31.48
CA PHE A 534 -2.69 22.50 31.03
C PHE A 534 -1.61 21.64 30.36
N TYR A 535 -0.76 22.22 29.53
CA TYR A 535 0.35 21.50 28.88
C TYR A 535 1.40 21.08 29.89
N ILE A 536 1.71 21.97 30.84
CA ILE A 536 2.71 21.70 31.89
C ILE A 536 2.20 20.58 32.80
N GLN A 537 0.93 20.62 33.20
CA GLN A 537 0.30 19.57 33.99
C GLN A 537 0.32 18.23 33.25
N PHE A 538 -0.11 18.21 31.99
CA PHE A 538 -0.10 17.01 31.15
C PHE A 538 1.33 16.44 30.99
N TYR A 539 2.31 17.31 30.74
CA TYR A 539 3.71 16.96 30.66
C TYR A 539 4.23 16.30 31.92
N ASN A 540 4.00 16.92 33.08
CA ASN A 540 4.46 16.39 34.36
C ASN A 540 3.84 15.02 34.67
N THR A 541 2.55 14.81 34.36
CA THR A 541 1.87 13.52 34.56
C THR A 541 2.54 12.40 33.76
N TYR A 542 2.85 12.61 32.49
CA TYR A 542 3.39 11.55 31.63
C TYR A 542 4.92 11.43 31.69
N LYS A 543 5.63 12.48 32.10
CA LYS A 543 7.09 12.42 32.33
C LYS A 543 7.44 11.57 33.55
N ASN A 544 6.75 11.79 34.67
CA ASN A 544 7.06 11.15 35.95
C ASN A 544 6.73 9.64 35.98
N ASN A 545 5.87 9.18 35.08
CA ASN A 545 5.46 7.78 35.02
C ASN A 545 6.48 6.85 34.32
N ASP A 546 7.45 7.38 33.55
CA ASP A 546 8.38 6.58 32.75
C ASP A 546 9.80 6.47 33.36
N GLU A 547 10.12 7.19 34.45
CA GLU A 547 11.44 7.14 35.12
C GLU A 547 11.80 5.78 35.72
N LYS A 548 10.88 4.80 35.74
CA LYS A 548 11.12 3.51 36.41
C LYS A 548 11.68 2.37 35.55
N ASN A 549 11.77 2.44 34.21
CA ASN A 549 12.04 1.20 33.44
C ASN A 549 12.66 1.32 32.02
N ILE A 550 13.53 2.28 31.70
CA ILE A 550 14.23 2.26 30.39
C ILE A 550 15.74 2.51 30.55
N PRO A 551 16.61 1.61 30.04
CA PRO A 551 18.05 1.88 29.95
C PRO A 551 18.30 3.08 29.05
N HIS A 552 19.09 4.05 29.52
CA HIS A 552 19.59 5.16 28.72
C HIS A 552 20.47 4.61 27.59
N GLU A 553 19.92 4.43 26.39
CA GLU A 553 20.75 4.38 25.17
C GLU A 553 21.22 5.82 24.88
N GLU A 554 22.52 6.06 25.06
CA GLU A 554 23.19 7.31 24.67
C GLU A 554 23.02 7.51 23.15
N ASN A 555 22.18 8.48 22.76
CA ASN A 555 22.04 8.88 21.36
C ASN A 555 22.22 10.40 21.23
N ASN A 556 23.02 10.77 20.22
CA ASN A 556 23.36 12.14 19.80
C ASN A 556 22.14 13.10 19.83
N SER A 557 22.21 14.17 20.63
CA SER A 557 21.10 15.11 20.84
C SER A 557 20.60 15.78 19.55
N ASP A 558 21.47 15.97 18.55
CA ASP A 558 21.17 16.75 17.35
C ASP A 558 20.31 16.01 16.30
N ALA A 559 20.17 14.67 16.41
CA ALA A 559 19.40 13.88 15.46
C ALA A 559 17.90 13.76 15.82
N LYS A 560 17.53 14.09 17.06
CA LYS A 560 16.19 13.84 17.61
C LYS A 560 15.16 14.83 17.07
N THR A 561 13.97 14.35 16.73
CA THR A 561 12.86 15.22 16.32
C THR A 561 12.19 15.83 17.53
N VAL A 562 12.49 17.10 17.82
CA VAL A 562 11.81 17.87 18.87
C VAL A 562 10.41 18.27 18.40
N LEU A 563 9.40 18.16 19.26
CA LEU A 563 8.04 18.65 19.05
C LEU A 563 7.80 19.84 19.96
N HIS A 564 7.62 21.01 19.38
CA HIS A 564 7.18 22.19 20.13
C HIS A 564 5.66 22.27 20.20
N THR A 565 5.12 22.96 21.22
CA THR A 565 3.68 23.19 21.38
C THR A 565 3.02 23.76 20.13
N TYR A 566 3.62 24.76 19.48
CA TYR A 566 3.05 25.35 18.25
C TYR A 566 3.01 24.37 17.07
N GLU A 567 3.93 23.41 16.99
CA GLU A 567 3.93 22.38 15.94
C GLU A 567 2.86 21.34 16.25
N PHE A 568 2.69 20.98 17.52
CA PHE A 568 1.62 20.09 17.95
C PHE A 568 0.24 20.70 17.69
N GLU A 569 0.02 21.95 18.10
CA GLU A 569 -1.20 22.69 17.80
C GLU A 569 -1.47 22.79 16.29
N ALA A 570 -0.44 23.04 15.48
CA ALA A 570 -0.56 23.04 14.03
C ALA A 570 -0.99 21.67 13.49
N LEU A 571 -0.48 20.58 14.07
CA LEU A 571 -0.87 19.23 13.70
C LEU A 571 -2.34 18.96 14.04
N VAL A 572 -2.79 19.33 15.24
CA VAL A 572 -4.20 19.24 15.68
C VAL A 572 -5.11 20.03 14.74
N ALA A 573 -4.79 21.31 14.48
CA ALA A 573 -5.56 22.17 13.59
C ALA A 573 -5.58 21.61 12.15
N SER A 574 -4.49 21.01 11.68
CA SER A 574 -4.44 20.41 10.34
C SER A 574 -5.34 19.17 10.22
N CYS A 575 -5.49 18.39 11.29
CA CYS A 575 -6.42 17.26 11.34
C CYS A 575 -7.87 17.74 11.26
N VAL A 576 -8.23 18.80 11.99
CA VAL A 576 -9.55 19.44 11.91
C VAL A 576 -9.80 19.98 10.49
N ALA A 577 -8.81 20.62 9.89
CA ALA A 577 -8.88 21.08 8.50
C ALA A 577 -9.08 19.91 7.53
N ALA A 578 -8.38 18.78 7.72
CA ALA A 578 -8.51 17.58 6.88
C ALA A 578 -9.91 16.95 7.02
N LEU A 579 -10.47 16.91 8.24
CA LEU A 579 -11.82 16.41 8.50
C LEU A 579 -12.91 17.23 7.79
N SER A 580 -12.63 18.48 7.39
CA SER A 580 -13.54 19.28 6.55
C SER A 580 -13.80 18.65 5.19
N PHE A 581 -12.99 17.68 4.78
CA PHE A 581 -13.18 16.95 3.53
C PHE A 581 -14.29 15.89 3.64
N SER A 582 -14.62 15.43 4.85
CA SER A 582 -15.58 14.36 5.10
C SER A 582 -16.56 14.70 6.22
N TYR A 583 -16.23 14.38 7.47
CA TYR A 583 -17.16 14.43 8.60
C TYR A 583 -17.52 15.86 9.00
N LEU A 584 -16.55 16.78 8.95
CA LEU A 584 -16.77 18.19 9.25
C LEU A 584 -17.12 19.00 7.99
N HIS A 585 -17.50 18.35 6.89
CA HIS A 585 -17.78 19.04 5.62
C HIS A 585 -18.85 20.15 5.77
N GLN A 586 -18.67 21.25 5.05
CA GLN A 586 -19.54 22.42 5.14
C GLN A 586 -21.03 22.08 4.91
N SER A 587 -21.34 21.19 3.97
CA SER A 587 -22.73 20.78 3.73
C SER A 587 -23.34 19.98 4.88
N THR A 588 -22.52 19.23 5.62
CA THR A 588 -22.95 18.57 6.86
C THR A 588 -23.29 19.64 7.90
N TYR A 589 -22.37 20.58 8.14
CA TYR A 589 -22.56 21.70 9.06
C TYR A 589 -23.85 22.49 8.78
N MET A 590 -24.13 22.79 7.51
CA MET A 590 -25.34 23.53 7.14
C MET A 590 -26.63 22.77 7.41
N LYS A 591 -26.63 21.44 7.25
CA LYS A 591 -27.77 20.58 7.61
C LYS A 591 -27.92 20.46 9.12
N SER A 592 -26.80 20.48 9.83
CA SER A 592 -26.69 20.23 11.26
C SER A 592 -26.65 21.51 12.10
N LYS A 593 -27.20 22.65 11.63
CA LYS A 593 -27.18 23.99 12.28
C LYS A 593 -27.58 24.03 13.78
N LYS A 594 -27.97 22.89 14.36
CA LYS A 594 -28.32 22.66 15.75
C LYS A 594 -27.20 22.11 16.65
N HIS A 595 -25.99 21.76 16.18
CA HIS A 595 -25.20 20.74 16.90
C HIS A 595 -23.83 21.10 17.50
N VAL A 596 -23.25 22.28 17.30
CA VAL A 596 -21.91 22.57 17.89
C VAL A 596 -21.98 22.77 19.41
N GLU A 597 -23.08 23.35 19.89
CA GLU A 597 -23.33 23.53 21.33
C GLU A 597 -23.88 22.25 21.98
N ASP A 598 -24.09 21.18 21.20
CA ASP A 598 -24.81 19.95 21.57
C ASP A 598 -23.96 18.67 21.37
N ILE A 599 -22.62 18.76 21.30
CA ILE A 599 -21.71 17.59 21.25
C ILE A 599 -21.24 17.20 22.67
N PRO A 600 -21.65 16.05 23.24
CA PRO A 600 -23.01 15.59 23.50
C PRO A 600 -23.46 15.87 24.95
N LYS A 601 -24.78 16.04 25.11
CA LYS A 601 -25.52 15.82 26.36
C LYS A 601 -25.14 14.46 26.96
N LYS A 602 -24.99 14.39 28.29
CA LYS A 602 -24.66 13.20 29.11
C LYS A 602 -25.00 11.87 28.41
N LEU A 603 -24.02 11.25 27.75
CA LEU A 603 -24.08 9.83 27.38
C LEU A 603 -24.20 9.06 28.70
N SER A 604 -25.33 8.38 28.92
CA SER A 604 -25.56 7.59 30.13
C SER A 604 -24.69 6.32 30.18
N ASN A 605 -24.10 5.93 29.04
CA ASN A 605 -23.23 4.76 28.94
C ASN A 605 -22.21 4.95 27.78
N PHE A 606 -20.90 4.95 28.08
CA PHE A 606 -19.80 5.25 27.14
C PHE A 606 -19.48 4.14 26.11
N SER A 607 -20.48 3.35 25.70
CA SER A 607 -20.29 2.28 24.72
C SER A 607 -20.10 2.82 23.31
N ILE A 608 -19.20 2.18 22.54
CA ILE A 608 -19.01 2.50 21.12
C ILE A 608 -20.28 2.31 20.29
N GLU A 609 -21.15 1.36 20.65
CA GLU A 609 -22.39 1.15 19.91
C GLU A 609 -23.35 2.32 20.04
N ASN A 610 -23.45 2.91 21.23
CA ASN A 610 -24.28 4.09 21.45
C ASN A 610 -23.68 5.30 20.72
N ASN A 611 -22.36 5.46 20.79
CA ASN A 611 -21.67 6.53 20.10
C ASN A 611 -21.92 6.50 18.57
N LEU A 612 -21.82 5.32 17.95
CA LEU A 612 -22.10 5.13 16.52
C LEU A 612 -23.56 5.41 16.15
N LYS A 613 -24.51 5.02 17.02
CA LYS A 613 -25.94 5.28 16.80
C LYS A 613 -26.26 6.78 16.87
N GLU A 614 -25.77 7.46 17.90
CA GLU A 614 -26.05 8.89 18.14
C GLU A 614 -25.36 9.80 17.13
N ASN A 615 -24.15 9.42 16.69
CA ASN A 615 -23.35 10.23 15.78
C ASN A 615 -23.38 9.69 14.34
N ASN A 616 -24.46 9.03 13.92
CA ASN A 616 -24.52 8.44 12.59
C ASN A 616 -24.54 9.50 11.47
N MET A 617 -23.51 9.48 10.62
CA MET A 617 -23.33 10.46 9.55
C MET A 617 -23.78 9.96 8.17
N ASN A 618 -24.31 8.73 8.07
CA ASN A 618 -24.62 8.07 6.80
C ASN A 618 -23.41 7.98 5.84
N TYR A 619 -22.20 7.90 6.41
CA TYR A 619 -20.93 7.65 5.72
C TYR A 619 -20.45 6.25 6.07
N TYR A 620 -20.66 5.31 5.16
CA TYR A 620 -20.39 3.89 5.42
C TYR A 620 -19.15 3.35 4.70
N ASN A 621 -18.61 4.12 3.75
CA ASN A 621 -17.44 3.71 2.98
C ASN A 621 -16.75 4.88 2.25
N THR A 622 -15.51 4.63 1.84
CA THR A 622 -14.60 5.59 1.21
C THR A 622 -15.16 6.08 -0.12
N PHE A 623 -15.66 5.16 -0.96
CA PHE A 623 -16.21 5.48 -2.28
C PHE A 623 -17.37 6.48 -2.20
N ILE A 624 -18.35 6.24 -1.31
CA ILE A 624 -19.50 7.14 -1.10
C ILE A 624 -19.03 8.48 -0.52
N ALA A 625 -18.12 8.46 0.46
CA ALA A 625 -17.59 9.70 1.04
C ALA A 625 -17.01 10.59 -0.08
N PHE A 626 -16.17 10.01 -0.95
CA PHE A 626 -15.63 10.68 -2.14
C PHE A 626 -16.72 11.14 -3.11
N ALA A 627 -17.69 10.28 -3.42
CA ALA A 627 -18.78 10.60 -4.35
C ALA A 627 -19.68 11.74 -3.87
N LYS A 628 -19.93 11.88 -2.57
CA LYS A 628 -20.84 12.90 -2.03
C LYS A 628 -20.15 14.25 -1.79
N HIS A 629 -18.92 14.27 -1.27
CA HIS A 629 -18.32 15.49 -0.70
C HIS A 629 -17.07 16.00 -1.42
N TYR A 630 -16.37 15.16 -2.18
CA TYR A 630 -15.04 15.52 -2.69
C TYR A 630 -15.04 16.12 -4.10
N HIS A 631 -16.21 16.37 -4.69
CA HIS A 631 -16.29 17.03 -6.00
C HIS A 631 -15.57 18.38 -6.01
N LYS A 632 -15.64 19.16 -4.90
CA LYS A 632 -14.87 20.39 -4.70
C LYS A 632 -14.49 20.53 -3.22
N ARG A 633 -13.19 20.76 -2.95
CA ARG A 633 -12.73 21.17 -1.62
C ARG A 633 -13.38 22.53 -1.31
N HIS A 634 -14.04 22.68 -0.16
CA HIS A 634 -14.66 23.96 0.23
C HIS A 634 -13.70 24.88 0.97
N LEU A 635 -12.79 24.27 1.75
CA LEU A 635 -11.80 24.97 2.56
C LEU A 635 -10.49 25.10 1.77
N HIS A 636 -10.08 26.32 1.41
CA HIS A 636 -8.85 26.54 0.64
C HIS A 636 -7.85 27.40 1.41
N LEU A 637 -6.57 27.03 1.38
CA LEU A 637 -5.52 27.88 1.94
C LEU A 637 -5.43 29.21 1.19
N LYS A 638 -5.21 30.31 1.91
CA LYS A 638 -5.02 31.64 1.32
C LYS A 638 -3.74 31.74 0.51
N LYS A 639 -2.73 30.98 0.91
CA LYS A 639 -1.40 30.89 0.28
C LYS A 639 -1.00 29.42 0.22
N ASN A 640 -0.58 28.98 -0.96
CA ASN A 640 -0.06 27.63 -1.14
C ASN A 640 1.41 27.56 -0.75
N ILE A 641 1.84 26.37 -0.33
CA ILE A 641 3.25 26.11 -0.07
C ILE A 641 3.95 25.80 -1.38
N SER A 642 5.17 26.31 -1.51
CA SER A 642 6.05 25.99 -2.62
C SER A 642 7.48 25.89 -2.10
N PRO A 643 8.40 25.23 -2.84
CA PRO A 643 9.79 25.11 -2.40
C PRO A 643 10.48 26.47 -2.15
N LYS A 644 9.97 27.56 -2.75
CA LYS A 644 10.49 28.92 -2.55
C LYS A 644 10.19 29.51 -1.18
N ASN A 645 9.08 29.07 -0.59
CA ASN A 645 8.55 29.60 0.66
C ASN A 645 8.66 28.55 1.76
N ILE A 646 9.67 27.67 1.65
CA ILE A 646 10.02 26.73 2.70
C ILE A 646 10.27 27.52 3.97
N ILE A 647 9.56 27.13 5.03
CA ILE A 647 9.61 27.79 6.32
C ILE A 647 10.91 27.40 7.02
N SER A 648 11.42 28.24 7.93
CA SER A 648 12.65 27.93 8.68
C SER A 648 12.55 26.63 9.49
N GLN A 649 11.34 26.21 9.86
CA GLN A 649 11.07 24.96 10.59
C GLN A 649 10.75 23.76 9.70
N PHE A 650 10.93 23.88 8.38
CA PHE A 650 10.47 22.85 7.45
C PHE A 650 11.13 21.50 7.71
N ASP A 651 12.43 21.48 7.96
CA ASP A 651 13.19 20.26 8.26
C ASP A 651 12.60 19.49 9.45
N ASN A 652 12.18 20.20 10.49
CA ASN A 652 11.54 19.58 11.65
C ASN A 652 10.09 19.19 11.36
N SER A 653 9.35 20.06 10.67
CA SER A 653 7.95 19.83 10.31
C SER A 653 7.77 18.59 9.43
N VAL A 654 8.60 18.40 8.40
CA VAL A 654 8.53 17.20 7.53
C VAL A 654 8.70 15.94 8.38
N GLN A 655 9.63 15.95 9.34
CA GLN A 655 9.88 14.81 10.21
C GLN A 655 8.71 14.54 11.16
N ILE A 656 8.16 15.57 11.81
CA ILE A 656 6.95 15.48 12.65
C ILE A 656 5.78 14.89 11.86
N TYR A 657 5.59 15.36 10.63
CA TYR A 657 4.50 14.87 9.79
C TYR A 657 4.71 13.40 9.41
N ALA A 658 5.94 13.00 9.04
CA ALA A 658 6.26 11.61 8.74
C ALA A 658 6.02 10.68 9.94
N GLU A 659 6.42 11.10 11.14
CA GLU A 659 6.12 10.40 12.39
C GLU A 659 4.61 10.27 12.64
N PHE A 660 3.84 11.36 12.45
CA PHE A 660 2.39 11.32 12.60
C PHE A 660 1.70 10.37 11.59
N ILE A 661 2.17 10.32 10.35
CA ILE A 661 1.68 9.34 9.36
C ILE A 661 1.91 7.90 9.83
N ASN A 662 3.00 7.61 10.55
CA ASN A 662 3.20 6.29 11.15
C ASN A 662 2.17 5.99 12.24
N VAL A 663 1.83 6.96 13.08
CA VAL A 663 0.79 6.80 14.10
C VAL A 663 -0.56 6.46 13.45
N LEU A 664 -0.92 7.20 12.39
CA LEU A 664 -2.13 6.90 11.60
C LEU A 664 -2.10 5.50 10.98
N LEU A 665 -0.95 5.06 10.46
CA LEU A 665 -0.81 3.71 9.91
C LEU A 665 -0.96 2.62 11.00
N GLY A 666 -0.36 2.83 12.18
CA GLY A 666 -0.52 1.92 13.31
C GLY A 666 -1.97 1.82 13.75
N ASN A 667 -2.70 2.94 13.78
CA ASN A 667 -4.14 2.94 14.08
C ASN A 667 -4.95 2.18 13.02
N CYS A 668 -4.67 2.45 11.74
CA CYS A 668 -5.24 1.70 10.61
C CYS A 668 -5.04 0.19 10.78
N GLN A 669 -3.84 -0.25 11.16
CA GLN A 669 -3.54 -1.67 11.38
C GLN A 669 -4.25 -2.25 12.61
N LEU A 670 -4.36 -1.47 13.70
CA LEU A 670 -5.05 -1.92 14.90
C LEU A 670 -6.54 -2.17 14.64
N LEU A 671 -7.19 -1.29 13.87
CA LEU A 671 -8.58 -1.49 13.44
C LEU A 671 -8.78 -2.78 12.64
N GLN A 672 -7.81 -3.17 11.80
CA GLN A 672 -7.84 -4.42 11.02
C GLN A 672 -7.70 -5.64 11.91
N ILE A 673 -6.69 -5.61 12.80
CA ILE A 673 -6.38 -6.71 13.71
C ILE A 673 -7.57 -6.97 14.63
N LEU A 674 -8.13 -5.92 15.25
CA LEU A 674 -9.26 -6.00 16.17
C LEU A 674 -10.62 -6.23 15.48
N LYS A 675 -10.67 -6.32 14.14
CA LYS A 675 -11.91 -6.49 13.35
C LYS A 675 -12.97 -5.40 13.60
N LEU A 676 -12.55 -4.20 14.00
CA LEU A 676 -13.49 -3.11 14.26
C LEU A 676 -14.19 -2.65 12.96
N THR A 677 -13.50 -2.77 11.82
CA THR A 677 -14.02 -2.47 10.46
C THR A 677 -14.94 -3.54 9.89
N ASP A 678 -14.93 -4.75 10.46
CA ASP A 678 -15.85 -5.84 10.11
C ASP A 678 -17.15 -5.73 10.90
N ALA A 679 -17.06 -5.26 12.15
CA ALA A 679 -18.18 -5.21 13.07
C ALA A 679 -19.22 -4.13 12.73
N LYS A 680 -18.78 -2.93 12.29
CA LYS A 680 -19.68 -1.79 11.99
C LYS A 680 -19.21 -1.03 10.75
N LYS A 681 -20.15 -0.66 9.88
CA LYS A 681 -19.86 -0.02 8.58
C LYS A 681 -19.33 1.41 8.75
N GLU A 682 -19.73 2.09 9.82
CA GLU A 682 -19.32 3.44 10.17
C GLU A 682 -17.81 3.52 10.47
N ILE A 683 -17.24 2.47 11.07
CA ILE A 683 -15.80 2.39 11.34
C ILE A 683 -15.02 2.11 10.05
N ASN A 684 -15.62 1.39 9.10
CA ASN A 684 -14.99 1.05 7.82
C ASN A 684 -14.57 2.30 7.02
N SER A 685 -15.31 3.41 7.08
CA SER A 685 -14.90 4.64 6.40
C SER A 685 -13.73 5.35 7.07
N LEU A 686 -13.44 5.08 8.34
CA LEU A 686 -12.29 5.66 9.07
C LEU A 686 -11.00 4.87 8.88
N PHE A 687 -11.13 3.60 8.53
CA PHE A 687 -10.05 2.63 8.35
C PHE A 687 -8.82 3.19 7.62
N THR A 688 -9.02 3.96 6.56
CA THR A 688 -7.96 4.47 5.69
C THR A 688 -7.18 5.65 6.25
N MET A 689 -7.62 6.26 7.36
CA MET A 689 -7.05 7.44 8.05
C MET A 689 -6.74 8.71 7.23
N TYR A 690 -6.94 8.71 5.90
CA TYR A 690 -6.65 9.88 5.07
C TYR A 690 -7.48 11.13 5.45
N HIS A 691 -8.61 10.93 6.16
CA HIS A 691 -9.45 12.00 6.69
C HIS A 691 -8.73 12.93 7.67
N TYR A 692 -7.62 12.48 8.27
CA TYR A 692 -6.85 13.21 9.26
C TYR A 692 -5.53 13.76 8.69
N SER A 693 -5.31 13.63 7.38
CA SER A 693 -4.02 13.89 6.74
C SER A 693 -4.12 14.99 5.69
N TRP A 694 -3.57 16.17 6.00
CA TRP A 694 -3.40 17.27 5.05
C TRP A 694 -2.06 18.00 5.24
N GLU A 695 -1.06 17.53 4.49
CA GLU A 695 0.34 17.97 4.59
C GLU A 695 0.51 19.49 4.38
N GLU A 696 -0.16 20.06 3.37
CA GLU A 696 -0.09 21.49 3.10
C GLU A 696 -0.61 22.37 4.24
N ALA A 697 -1.73 21.94 4.84
CA ALA A 697 -2.35 22.69 5.92
C ALA A 697 -1.44 22.69 7.15
N PHE A 698 -0.86 21.53 7.48
CA PHE A 698 0.08 21.40 8.59
C PHE A 698 1.26 22.38 8.46
N TYR A 699 2.02 22.30 7.36
CA TYR A 699 3.16 23.20 7.15
C TYR A 699 2.75 24.69 7.13
N SER A 700 1.55 25.01 6.64
CA SER A 700 1.06 26.39 6.60
C SER A 700 0.73 26.91 8.00
N MET A 701 0.19 26.05 8.86
CA MET A 701 -0.18 26.36 10.24
C MET A 701 1.03 26.52 11.15
N VAL A 702 2.07 25.69 11.01
CA VAL A 702 3.29 25.76 11.86
C VAL A 702 3.85 27.19 11.89
N ASN A 703 4.05 27.80 10.73
CA ASN A 703 4.61 29.15 10.63
C ASN A 703 3.66 30.23 11.16
N TYR A 704 2.35 30.02 10.99
CA TYR A 704 1.36 30.97 11.49
C TYR A 704 1.30 30.95 13.02
N ILE A 705 1.16 29.76 13.62
CA ILE A 705 1.01 29.61 15.08
C ILE A 705 2.29 30.05 15.79
N LYS A 706 3.47 29.70 15.26
CA LYS A 706 4.74 30.18 15.83
C LYS A 706 4.83 31.70 15.94
N LYS A 707 4.23 32.44 15.00
CA LYS A 707 4.31 33.90 14.93
C LYS A 707 3.17 34.63 15.62
N ASN A 708 1.98 34.05 15.63
CA ASN A 708 0.74 34.74 16.01
C ASN A 708 -0.03 34.03 17.13
N GLY A 709 0.44 32.87 17.61
CA GLY A 709 -0.32 32.00 18.49
C GLY A 709 -1.42 31.21 17.78
N GLY A 710 -2.15 30.40 18.55
CA GLY A 710 -3.21 29.51 18.08
C GLY A 710 -4.58 30.17 17.84
N GLU A 711 -4.69 31.49 18.03
CA GLU A 711 -5.98 32.18 17.91
C GLU A 711 -6.39 32.44 16.45
N SER A 712 -7.66 32.13 16.14
CA SER A 712 -8.28 32.42 14.84
C SER A 712 -7.54 31.84 13.62
N ILE A 713 -6.88 30.68 13.80
CA ILE A 713 -6.08 30.01 12.76
C ILE A 713 -6.88 29.82 11.46
N PHE A 714 -8.10 29.31 11.56
CA PHE A 714 -8.95 29.00 10.41
C PHE A 714 -9.37 30.27 9.66
N ASN A 715 -9.80 31.29 10.40
CA ASN A 715 -10.16 32.61 9.86
C ASN A 715 -9.00 33.28 9.13
N LYS A 716 -7.78 33.08 9.62
CA LYS A 716 -6.59 33.75 9.11
C LYS A 716 -5.94 33.00 7.96
N LEU A 717 -5.96 31.68 7.94
CA LEU A 717 -5.28 30.88 6.91
C LEU A 717 -6.18 30.41 5.76
N PHE A 718 -7.49 30.33 5.95
CA PHE A 718 -8.38 29.76 4.92
C PHE A 718 -9.33 30.76 4.30
N LYS A 719 -9.72 30.50 3.05
CA LYS A 719 -10.76 31.19 2.30
C LYS A 719 -11.99 30.30 2.25
N ILE A 720 -13.11 30.83 2.72
CA ILE A 720 -14.43 30.23 2.50
C ILE A 720 -15.50 31.33 2.44
N LYS A 721 -16.64 31.05 1.82
CA LYS A 721 -17.77 31.99 1.75
C LYS A 721 -18.51 32.17 3.08
N ASN A 722 -18.62 31.13 3.90
CA ASN A 722 -19.33 31.19 5.18
C ASN A 722 -18.35 31.33 6.36
N LYS A 723 -18.27 32.51 6.98
CA LYS A 723 -17.41 32.75 8.15
C LYS A 723 -17.83 31.97 9.40
N ASP A 724 -19.12 31.74 9.61
CA ASP A 724 -19.63 30.98 10.77
C ASP A 724 -19.09 29.55 10.78
N TYR A 725 -18.86 29.00 9.59
CA TYR A 725 -18.24 27.68 9.44
C TYR A 725 -16.78 27.66 9.90
N LEU A 726 -16.01 28.74 9.70
CA LEU A 726 -14.65 28.81 10.23
C LEU A 726 -14.66 28.86 11.76
N ASN A 727 -15.57 29.66 12.35
CA ASN A 727 -15.76 29.70 13.80
C ASN A 727 -16.18 28.34 14.37
N PHE A 728 -16.96 27.56 13.62
CA PHE A 728 -17.25 26.17 13.97
C PHE A 728 -15.97 25.31 14.01
N LEU A 729 -15.11 25.39 12.99
CA LEU A 729 -13.85 24.66 12.98
C LEU A 729 -12.92 25.08 14.14
N GLU A 730 -12.90 26.36 14.51
CA GLU A 730 -12.19 26.84 15.70
C GLU A 730 -12.72 26.17 16.98
N LYS A 731 -14.05 26.12 17.16
CA LYS A 731 -14.67 25.45 18.32
C LYS A 731 -14.30 23.96 18.38
N VAL A 732 -14.30 23.28 17.24
CA VAL A 732 -13.90 21.86 17.16
C VAL A 732 -12.41 21.69 17.46
N TYR A 733 -11.56 22.60 16.98
CA TYR A 733 -10.13 22.62 17.31
C TYR A 733 -9.91 22.75 18.82
N SER A 734 -10.56 23.71 19.48
CA SER A 734 -10.47 23.87 20.93
C SER A 734 -10.99 22.64 21.69
N LEU A 735 -12.11 22.05 21.24
CA LEU A 735 -12.65 20.82 21.83
C LEU A 735 -11.65 19.67 21.76
N ILE A 736 -11.10 19.39 20.57
CA ILE A 736 -10.11 18.32 20.36
C ILE A 736 -8.87 18.56 21.21
N LEU A 737 -8.36 19.80 21.23
CA LEU A 737 -7.16 20.15 22.00
C LEU A 737 -7.37 19.92 23.50
N ASN A 738 -8.50 20.39 24.04
CA ASN A 738 -8.84 20.22 25.45
C ASN A 738 -9.01 18.73 25.80
N THR A 739 -9.65 17.94 24.94
CA THR A 739 -9.79 16.49 25.17
C THR A 739 -8.44 15.77 25.13
N ILE A 740 -7.55 16.14 24.20
CA ILE A 740 -6.18 15.58 24.13
C ILE A 740 -5.43 15.82 25.44
N LEU A 741 -5.59 17.00 26.05
CA LEU A 741 -4.88 17.39 27.27
C LEU A 741 -5.60 16.97 28.56
N SER A 742 -6.76 16.31 28.47
CA SER A 742 -7.51 15.86 29.64
C SER A 742 -6.75 14.78 30.44
N LEU A 743 -6.90 14.81 31.75
CA LEU A 743 -6.28 13.85 32.68
C LEU A 743 -7.31 13.08 33.51
N ASP A 744 -8.58 13.14 33.11
CA ASP A 744 -9.73 12.50 33.78
C ASP A 744 -9.76 10.98 33.65
#